data_AF-A0A8T0G1T2-F1
#
_entry.id   AF-A0A8T0G1T2-F1
#
_cell.length_a   1.000
_cell.length_b   1.000
_cell.length_c   1.000
_cell.angle_alpha   90.00
_cell.angle_beta   90.00
_cell.angle_gamma   90.00
#
_symmetry.space_group_name_H-M   'P 1'
#
loop_
_entity.id
_entity.type
_entity.pdbx_description
1 polymer ?
#
loop_
_entity_poly.entity_id
_entity_poly.type
_entity_poly.pdbx_seq_one_letter_code
_entity_poly.pdbx_strand_id
1 'polypeptide(L)'
;MIDIENAEVCQKLYRRNRRRAIREITGVSGDRCSIPTSPWMPTSETLGVKLTSPLASSPPAPTNGSPFLPSLFTPAEIEKKIKKAENTAPGPDRLTYHHWRSVPGAPKFLARVFNVVLHLRKIPESWKTSTTILLPKSGDPTLPVNWRPIALSSTIYKIFTKCLTARLSTWCEKYSVLSRCQKGFTPHDGVIEHNYSLQRRLDAARLHKKDLCIGWLDVSNAFGSLPHEAIFEALEAVGTGPLFVDIIRDLYRGSRTKILSDGGVTSEIPILSGVKQGCPISGLLFNICIDPVIRSIQGDHVEHKVLAFADDLCLLAASPVELQNNLDSVQAQLAALGMALNPRKSVSLHFSGCTPFPMRTAQFQKTAWQALDATIRGEIKNTLGLPENAANEYLYGHKSKGSCSIPIAAEESDLNRIDTAFKLLTSSDEEIVLLATEDLRQTIAHRLKIPSPTDAHLEEFLSGVTEGPFSTSDNAYSNVWTCARLASRRLGVVWEFDDGVPRVKYNEIVVRASGRRKVIFSIRDRLRNNRSTALINKPSQGKAMECVAQSPASSHFIADGTYTRFADWRFVHRARLNLLPLNGSQPWKDNKRCRRCNEADLETLPHVLNHCKGRSRGWQLRHDTIVARVKKALATRCTIISENQRVGPDNLRPDLVVQSGNKIFVVDVTIPFENRMEGFEKAKRLKHDKYASLLPLYSSNGVQATIVPIVVGALGAWDPENDRFLSKFMSRGYLNKFRKLCVSDCIRWSRDIYVEHITGHRQFTDGVDLAEHLTPPEPPSDV
;
A
#
# COMPACT_ATOMS: atom_id res chain seq x y z
N MET A 1 -26.46 4.89 20.95
CA MET A 1 -25.58 4.67 19.79
C MET A 1 -24.50 5.73 19.79
N ILE A 2 -23.25 5.35 19.55
CA ILE A 2 -22.17 6.31 19.36
C ILE A 2 -22.27 6.81 17.92
N ASP A 3 -22.14 8.11 17.71
CA ASP A 3 -22.01 8.68 16.37
C ASP A 3 -20.64 8.34 15.81
N ILE A 4 -20.60 7.34 14.92
CA ILE A 4 -19.37 6.84 14.29
C ILE A 4 -18.84 7.78 13.21
N GLU A 5 -19.64 8.73 12.72
CA GLU A 5 -19.21 9.76 11.76
C GLU A 5 -18.47 10.91 12.47
N ASN A 6 -18.62 11.03 13.79
CA ASN A 6 -17.90 12.00 14.60
C ASN A 6 -16.53 11.47 15.05
N ALA A 7 -15.47 11.91 14.36
CA ALA A 7 -14.10 11.52 14.63
C ALA A 7 -13.63 11.81 16.07
N GLU A 8 -14.13 12.88 16.70
CA GLU A 8 -13.74 13.26 18.06
C GLU A 8 -14.32 12.28 19.10
N VAL A 9 -15.57 11.85 18.90
CA VAL A 9 -16.24 10.85 19.74
C VAL A 9 -15.55 9.49 19.59
N CYS A 10 -15.21 9.09 18.36
CA CYS A 10 -14.44 7.88 18.07
C CYS A 10 -13.05 7.90 18.71
N GLN A 11 -12.33 9.02 18.68
CA GLN A 11 -11.02 9.16 19.33
C GLN A 11 -11.12 9.10 20.86
N LYS A 12 -12.12 9.76 21.47
CA LYS A 12 -12.37 9.68 22.91
C LYS A 12 -12.70 8.25 23.34
N LEU A 13 -13.53 7.56 22.56
CA LEU A 13 -13.85 6.15 22.78
C LEU A 13 -12.63 5.24 22.62
N TYR A 14 -11.78 5.48 21.62
CA TYR A 14 -10.56 4.70 21.38
C TYR A 14 -9.55 4.83 22.53
N ARG A 15 -9.37 6.05 23.05
CA ARG A 15 -8.51 6.30 24.22
C ARG A 15 -9.06 5.65 25.49
N ARG A 16 -10.38 5.66 25.69
CA ARG A 16 -11.03 5.09 26.88
C ARG A 16 -11.20 3.57 26.82
N ASN A 17 -11.54 3.03 25.65
CA ASN A 17 -11.82 1.62 25.42
C ASN A 17 -11.57 1.27 23.94
N ARG A 18 -10.29 1.06 23.62
CA ARG A 18 -9.80 0.71 22.28
C ARG A 18 -10.60 -0.40 21.60
N ARG A 19 -10.95 -1.46 22.32
CA ARG A 19 -11.69 -2.62 21.77
C ARG A 19 -13.14 -2.28 21.42
N ARG A 20 -13.81 -1.47 22.24
CA ARG A 20 -15.17 -1.00 21.92
C ARG A 20 -15.13 -0.04 20.74
N ALA A 21 -14.17 0.88 20.70
CA ALA A 21 -14.00 1.78 19.57
C ALA A 21 -13.82 1.05 18.25
N ILE A 22 -12.89 0.09 18.20
CA ILE A 22 -12.65 -0.69 16.97
C ILE A 22 -13.93 -1.42 16.54
N ARG A 23 -14.65 -2.08 17.46
CA ARG A 23 -15.90 -2.79 17.16
C ARG A 23 -17.00 -1.88 16.59
N GLU A 24 -17.17 -0.70 17.19
CA GLU A 24 -18.20 0.26 16.78
C GLU A 24 -17.81 0.93 15.45
N ILE A 25 -16.51 1.19 15.23
CA ILE A 25 -15.97 1.81 13.99
C ILE A 25 -16.02 0.83 12.82
N THR A 26 -15.63 -0.43 13.02
CA THR A 26 -15.57 -1.41 11.92
C THR A 26 -16.91 -2.08 11.65
N GLY A 27 -17.90 -1.92 12.54
CA GLY A 27 -19.17 -2.66 12.47
C GLY A 27 -19.02 -4.18 12.67
N VAL A 28 -17.79 -4.67 12.90
CA VAL A 28 -17.50 -6.10 13.05
C VAL A 28 -17.72 -6.47 14.52
N SER A 29 -18.87 -7.07 14.84
CA SER A 29 -18.98 -7.89 16.04
C SER A 29 -17.95 -9.00 15.95
N GLY A 30 -17.28 -9.35 17.05
CA GLY A 30 -16.44 -10.55 17.05
C GLY A 30 -17.35 -11.76 16.82
N ASP A 31 -17.46 -12.20 15.58
CA ASP A 31 -18.30 -13.33 15.22
C ASP A 31 -17.83 -14.55 16.02
N ARG A 32 -18.75 -15.11 16.77
CA ARG A 32 -18.52 -16.35 17.50
C ARG A 32 -18.46 -17.48 16.49
N CYS A 33 -17.83 -18.58 16.89
CA CYS A 33 -17.72 -19.72 15.99
C CYS A 33 -19.11 -20.32 15.72
N SER A 34 -19.49 -20.32 14.45
CA SER A 34 -20.76 -20.82 13.94
C SER A 34 -20.76 -22.34 13.70
N ILE A 35 -19.64 -23.01 13.93
CA ILE A 35 -19.55 -24.48 13.84
C ILE A 35 -20.42 -25.09 14.94
N PRO A 36 -21.37 -26.00 14.62
CA PRO A 36 -22.23 -26.64 15.61
C PRO A 36 -21.43 -27.36 16.71
N THR A 37 -22.05 -27.62 17.86
CA THR A 37 -21.41 -28.36 18.98
C THR A 37 -21.41 -29.89 18.79
N SER A 38 -22.15 -30.42 17.81
CA SER A 38 -22.28 -31.86 17.54
C SER A 38 -21.09 -32.59 16.87
N PRO A 39 -20.29 -31.99 15.96
CA PRO A 39 -19.20 -32.68 15.26
C PRO A 39 -17.90 -32.80 16.07
N TRP A 40 -17.84 -32.24 17.28
CA TRP A 40 -16.67 -32.34 18.17
C TRP A 40 -16.66 -33.67 18.93
N MET A 41 -16.73 -34.79 18.21
CA MET A 41 -16.43 -36.09 18.80
C MET A 41 -14.92 -36.20 18.99
N PRO A 42 -14.43 -36.74 20.12
CA PRO A 42 -13.02 -37.07 20.26
C PRO A 42 -12.70 -38.17 19.25
N THR A 43 -12.10 -37.84 18.11
CA THR A 43 -11.44 -38.84 17.27
C THR A 43 -10.27 -39.39 18.08
N SER A 44 -10.50 -40.52 18.73
CA SER A 44 -9.49 -41.29 19.47
C SER A 44 -8.36 -41.82 18.58
N GLU A 45 -8.49 -41.69 17.27
CA GLU A 45 -7.62 -42.34 16.28
C GLU A 45 -6.25 -41.65 16.06
N THR A 46 -6.04 -40.41 16.50
CA THR A 46 -4.81 -39.65 16.14
C THR A 46 -3.85 -39.34 17.29
N LEU A 47 -4.15 -39.66 18.55
CA LEU A 47 -3.35 -39.20 19.69
C LEU A 47 -2.86 -40.37 20.53
N GLY A 48 -1.84 -41.05 20.01
CA GLY A 48 -1.17 -42.15 20.69
C GLY A 48 0.11 -42.61 20.00
N VAL A 49 0.84 -41.71 19.32
CA VAL A 49 2.17 -42.06 18.83
C VAL A 49 3.07 -42.27 20.04
N LYS A 50 3.39 -43.54 20.34
CA LYS A 50 4.48 -43.88 21.26
C LYS A 50 5.76 -43.23 20.72
N LEU A 51 6.51 -42.55 21.57
CA LEU A 51 7.87 -42.09 21.25
C LEU A 51 8.65 -43.27 20.65
N THR A 52 9.04 -43.16 19.38
CA THR A 52 9.61 -44.29 18.62
C THR A 52 11.11 -44.47 18.86
N SER A 53 11.79 -43.52 19.52
CA SER A 53 13.18 -43.63 19.99
C SER A 53 13.56 -42.44 20.88
N PRO A 54 14.56 -42.59 21.77
CA PRO A 54 15.13 -41.46 22.52
C PRO A 54 15.74 -40.43 21.56
N LEU A 55 15.55 -39.14 21.86
CA LEU A 55 16.14 -38.02 21.10
C LEU A 55 17.65 -38.21 20.98
N ALA A 56 18.17 -38.08 19.76
CA ALA A 56 19.59 -38.31 19.42
C ALA A 56 20.58 -37.36 20.15
N SER A 57 20.08 -36.27 20.73
CA SER A 57 20.86 -35.35 21.57
C SER A 57 20.05 -34.95 22.80
N SER A 58 20.42 -35.49 23.97
CA SER A 58 19.89 -34.95 25.22
C SER A 58 20.47 -33.55 25.43
N PRO A 59 19.66 -32.55 25.81
CA PRO A 59 20.19 -31.23 26.12
C PRO A 59 21.20 -31.34 27.28
N PRO A 60 22.30 -30.57 27.26
CA PRO A 60 23.31 -30.68 28.30
C PRO A 60 22.69 -30.32 29.66
N ALA A 61 22.67 -31.29 30.58
CA ALA A 61 22.33 -31.01 31.96
C ALA A 61 23.38 -30.04 32.54
N PRO A 62 22.97 -29.03 33.34
CA PRO A 62 23.91 -28.14 33.98
C PRO A 62 24.90 -28.94 34.84
N THR A 63 26.21 -28.74 34.63
CA THR A 63 27.30 -29.45 35.34
C THR A 63 27.27 -29.28 36.87
N ASN A 64 26.48 -28.34 37.40
CA ASN A 64 26.44 -27.97 38.81
C ASN A 64 25.15 -28.37 39.56
N GLY A 65 24.33 -29.30 39.04
CA GLY A 65 23.36 -30.08 39.82
C GLY A 65 22.35 -29.31 40.72
N SER A 66 22.05 -28.04 40.43
CA SER A 66 21.19 -27.22 41.31
C SER A 66 19.74 -27.30 40.85
N PRO A 67 18.83 -27.94 41.60
CA PRO A 67 17.44 -28.11 41.19
C PRO A 67 16.72 -26.75 41.06
N PHE A 68 15.79 -26.68 40.11
CA PHE A 68 15.11 -25.45 39.68
C PHE A 68 14.28 -24.75 40.78
N LEU A 69 13.65 -25.51 41.68
CA LEU A 69 12.73 -24.98 42.71
C LEU A 69 13.21 -25.18 44.15
N PRO A 70 14.11 -24.32 44.67
CA PRO A 70 14.51 -24.40 46.07
C PRO A 70 13.71 -23.46 47.02
N SER A 71 13.01 -22.43 46.53
CA SER A 71 12.42 -21.38 47.39
C SER A 71 10.89 -21.27 47.35
N LEU A 72 10.28 -20.88 48.46
CA LEU A 72 8.84 -20.61 48.57
C LEU A 72 8.43 -19.34 47.81
N PHE A 73 7.16 -19.24 47.41
CA PHE A 73 6.58 -18.01 46.86
C PHE A 73 6.42 -16.95 47.94
N THR A 74 6.84 -15.72 47.62
CA THR A 74 6.69 -14.56 48.50
C THR A 74 5.49 -13.71 48.08
N PRO A 75 4.84 -12.99 49.02
CA PRO A 75 3.77 -12.05 48.67
C PRO A 75 4.24 -10.97 47.68
N ALA A 76 5.47 -10.48 47.82
CA ALA A 76 6.05 -9.45 46.96
C ALA A 76 6.21 -9.92 45.50
N GLU A 77 6.64 -11.17 45.29
CA GLU A 77 6.73 -11.78 43.95
C GLU A 77 5.36 -11.79 43.27
N ILE A 78 4.31 -12.20 43.99
CA ILE A 78 2.94 -12.29 43.47
C ILE A 78 2.35 -10.91 43.23
N GLU A 79 2.55 -9.97 44.16
CA GLU A 79 2.08 -8.59 44.03
C GLU A 79 2.64 -7.94 42.76
N LYS A 80 3.93 -8.14 42.47
CA LYS A 80 4.57 -7.67 41.24
C LYS A 80 3.89 -8.23 39.98
N LYS A 81 3.49 -9.51 39.99
CA LYS A 81 2.79 -10.15 38.86
C LYS A 81 1.36 -9.65 38.70
N ILE A 82 0.63 -9.45 39.79
CA ILE A 82 -0.75 -8.94 39.79
C ILE A 82 -0.80 -7.49 39.32
N LYS A 83 0.08 -6.62 39.83
CA LYS A 83 0.14 -5.20 39.43
C LYS A 83 0.41 -5.04 37.93
N LYS A 84 1.33 -5.83 37.37
CA LYS A 84 1.68 -5.79 35.94
C LYS A 84 0.69 -6.51 35.02
N ALA A 85 -0.28 -7.27 35.54
CA ALA A 85 -1.20 -8.03 34.70
C ALA A 85 -2.27 -7.15 34.06
N GLU A 86 -2.39 -7.20 32.74
CA GLU A 86 -3.55 -6.65 32.03
C GLU A 86 -4.82 -7.44 32.37
N ASN A 87 -5.97 -6.76 32.38
CA ASN A 87 -7.23 -7.44 32.66
C ASN A 87 -7.68 -8.25 31.43
N THR A 88 -7.71 -9.58 31.53
CA THR A 88 -8.11 -10.49 30.45
C THR A 88 -9.41 -11.20 30.78
N ALA A 89 -10.01 -11.85 29.78
CA ALA A 89 -11.21 -12.65 29.97
C ALA A 89 -10.99 -13.71 31.06
N PRO A 90 -11.95 -13.90 31.98
CA PRO A 90 -11.83 -14.88 33.05
C PRO A 90 -11.98 -16.30 32.52
N GLY A 91 -11.58 -17.27 33.34
CA GLY A 91 -11.89 -18.67 33.10
C GLY A 91 -13.30 -19.04 33.61
N PRO A 92 -13.56 -20.34 33.84
CA PRO A 92 -14.84 -20.83 34.35
C PRO A 92 -15.30 -20.18 35.67
N ASP A 93 -14.36 -19.74 36.51
CA ASP A 93 -14.62 -19.09 37.81
C ASP A 93 -15.10 -17.62 37.71
N ARG A 94 -15.10 -17.04 36.51
CA ARG A 94 -15.46 -15.64 36.24
C ARG A 94 -14.62 -14.60 36.98
N LEU A 95 -13.49 -14.98 37.59
CA LEU A 95 -12.60 -14.07 38.31
C LEU A 95 -11.55 -13.46 37.39
N THR A 96 -11.42 -12.14 37.43
CA THR A 96 -10.46 -11.38 36.61
C THR A 96 -9.25 -10.90 37.43
N TYR A 97 -8.18 -10.44 36.77
CA TYR A 97 -7.03 -9.85 37.48
C TYR A 97 -7.40 -8.56 38.22
N HIS A 98 -8.46 -7.87 37.80
CA HIS A 98 -9.01 -6.74 38.54
C HIS A 98 -9.52 -7.17 39.93
N HIS A 99 -10.26 -8.27 40.03
CA HIS A 99 -10.74 -8.76 41.33
C HIS A 99 -9.58 -9.04 42.30
N TRP A 100 -8.50 -9.65 41.83
CA TRP A 100 -7.31 -9.89 42.66
C TRP A 100 -6.57 -8.62 43.08
N ARG A 101 -6.68 -7.52 42.31
CA ARG A 101 -6.13 -6.20 42.69
C ARG A 101 -7.00 -5.48 43.71
N SER A 102 -8.31 -5.68 43.65
CA SER A 102 -9.27 -4.98 44.50
C SER A 102 -9.39 -5.56 45.91
N VAL A 103 -8.82 -6.75 46.17
CA VAL A 103 -8.87 -7.42 47.49
C VAL A 103 -7.59 -7.12 48.29
N PRO A 104 -7.67 -6.38 49.42
CA PRO A 104 -6.53 -6.17 50.31
C PRO A 104 -5.96 -7.52 50.81
N GLY A 105 -4.64 -7.68 50.75
CA GLY A 105 -3.97 -8.90 51.21
C GLY A 105 -4.03 -10.10 50.24
N ALA A 106 -4.63 -9.96 49.05
CA ALA A 106 -4.64 -11.02 48.04
C ALA A 106 -3.26 -11.63 47.74
N PRO A 107 -2.15 -10.86 47.62
CA PRO A 107 -0.83 -11.45 47.39
C PRO A 107 -0.36 -12.38 48.53
N LYS A 108 -0.69 -12.05 49.79
CA LYS A 108 -0.34 -12.87 50.96
C LYS A 108 -1.14 -14.17 50.99
N PHE A 109 -2.43 -14.11 50.67
CA PHE A 109 -3.28 -15.28 50.54
C PHE A 109 -2.78 -16.21 49.42
N LEU A 110 -2.57 -15.66 48.22
CA LEU A 110 -2.10 -16.43 47.06
C LEU A 110 -0.74 -17.07 47.30
N ALA A 111 0.19 -16.39 48.00
CA ALA A 111 1.49 -16.98 48.36
C ALA A 111 1.33 -18.25 49.19
N ARG A 112 0.45 -18.23 50.20
CA ARG A 112 0.16 -19.39 51.04
C ARG A 112 -0.43 -20.54 50.21
N VAL A 113 -1.43 -20.24 49.38
CA VAL A 113 -2.06 -21.23 48.49
C VAL A 113 -1.02 -21.87 47.56
N PHE A 114 -0.18 -21.06 46.91
CA PHE A 114 0.84 -21.57 45.99
C PHE A 114 1.90 -22.41 46.70
N ASN A 115 2.28 -22.04 47.93
CA ASN A 115 3.22 -22.82 48.73
C ASN A 115 2.64 -24.16 49.19
N VAL A 116 1.33 -24.23 49.49
CA VAL A 116 0.64 -25.51 49.74
C VAL A 116 0.65 -26.38 48.49
N VAL A 117 0.39 -25.80 47.31
CA VAL A 117 0.48 -26.51 46.03
C VAL A 117 1.88 -27.05 45.78
N LEU A 118 2.94 -26.26 46.05
CA LEU A 118 4.33 -26.73 45.95
C LEU A 118 4.62 -27.87 46.92
N HIS A 119 4.19 -27.75 48.18
CA HIS A 119 4.45 -28.74 49.23
C HIS A 119 3.77 -30.08 48.93
N LEU A 120 2.50 -30.04 48.54
CA LEU A 120 1.71 -31.23 48.22
C LEU A 120 1.99 -31.79 46.83
N ARG A 121 2.64 -31.02 45.94
CA ARG A 121 2.81 -31.34 44.51
C ARG A 121 1.49 -31.66 43.81
N LYS A 122 0.42 -30.95 44.22
CA LYS A 122 -0.95 -31.17 43.73
C LYS A 122 -1.60 -29.88 43.27
N ILE A 123 -2.00 -29.85 42.00
CA ILE A 123 -2.75 -28.75 41.41
C ILE A 123 -4.24 -28.96 41.74
N PRO A 124 -4.93 -27.92 42.25
CA PRO A 124 -6.37 -27.99 42.49
C PRO A 124 -7.14 -28.36 41.22
N GLU A 125 -8.12 -29.25 41.34
CA GLU A 125 -8.88 -29.75 40.18
C GLU A 125 -9.59 -28.63 39.40
N SER A 126 -10.09 -27.61 40.11
CA SER A 126 -10.71 -26.44 39.51
C SER A 126 -9.77 -25.62 38.61
N TRP A 127 -8.45 -25.76 38.77
CA TRP A 127 -7.45 -25.09 37.93
C TRP A 127 -7.14 -25.87 36.65
N LYS A 128 -7.53 -27.15 36.59
CA LYS A 128 -7.30 -28.04 35.45
C LYS A 128 -8.38 -27.95 34.38
N THR A 129 -9.47 -27.23 34.68
CA THR A 129 -10.59 -27.01 33.76
C THR A 129 -10.46 -25.65 33.06
N SER A 130 -10.74 -25.61 31.76
CA SER A 130 -10.74 -24.38 30.97
C SER A 130 -11.93 -24.30 30.00
N THR A 131 -12.18 -23.09 29.48
CA THR A 131 -13.14 -22.88 28.38
C THR A 131 -12.39 -22.42 27.15
N THR A 132 -12.36 -23.22 26.10
CA THR A 132 -11.77 -22.86 24.82
C THR A 132 -12.72 -21.98 24.02
N ILE A 133 -12.25 -20.80 23.61
CA ILE A 133 -12.91 -19.98 22.60
C ILE A 133 -12.18 -20.14 21.27
N LEU A 134 -12.92 -20.05 20.17
CA LEU A 134 -12.37 -20.14 18.82
C LEU A 134 -12.31 -18.73 18.22
N LEU A 135 -11.12 -18.31 17.79
CA LEU A 135 -10.91 -17.04 17.08
C LEU A 135 -10.77 -17.32 15.58
N PRO A 136 -11.42 -16.53 14.71
CA PRO A 136 -11.35 -16.76 13.27
C PRO A 136 -9.92 -16.52 12.75
N LYS A 137 -9.44 -17.43 11.89
CA LYS A 137 -8.30 -17.20 10.99
C LYS A 137 -8.82 -16.80 9.61
N SER A 138 -7.92 -16.59 8.66
CA SER A 138 -8.28 -16.47 7.25
C SER A 138 -8.76 -17.81 6.68
N GLY A 139 -9.67 -17.76 5.69
CA GLY A 139 -10.21 -18.92 5.01
C GLY A 139 -11.71 -19.11 5.24
N ASP A 140 -12.22 -20.27 4.81
CA ASP A 140 -13.63 -20.65 4.98
C ASP A 140 -13.95 -20.87 6.47
N PRO A 141 -14.87 -20.08 7.08
CA PRO A 141 -15.22 -20.17 8.49
C PRO A 141 -16.01 -21.43 8.85
N THR A 142 -16.48 -22.22 7.87
CA THR A 142 -17.15 -23.50 8.11
C THR A 142 -16.17 -24.61 8.51
N LEU A 143 -14.87 -24.43 8.27
CA LEU A 143 -13.84 -25.44 8.53
C LEU A 143 -13.12 -25.22 9.88
N PRO A 144 -13.08 -26.22 10.79
CA PRO A 144 -12.41 -26.10 12.10
C PRO A 144 -10.93 -25.66 12.03
N VAL A 145 -10.20 -26.05 10.99
CA VAL A 145 -8.77 -25.72 10.79
C VAL A 145 -8.51 -24.20 10.67
N ASN A 146 -9.52 -23.46 10.20
CA ASN A 146 -9.50 -22.01 10.05
C ASN A 146 -9.91 -21.27 11.34
N TRP A 147 -9.96 -21.96 12.48
CA TRP A 147 -10.15 -21.37 13.79
C TRP A 147 -8.91 -21.57 14.67
N ARG A 148 -8.62 -20.61 15.53
CA ARG A 148 -7.55 -20.69 16.54
C ARG A 148 -8.17 -20.94 17.91
N PRO A 149 -7.89 -22.09 18.55
CA PRO A 149 -8.37 -22.36 19.90
C PRO A 149 -7.59 -21.57 20.94
N ILE A 150 -8.27 -20.87 21.85
CA ILE A 150 -7.67 -20.17 22.97
C ILE A 150 -8.32 -20.66 24.26
N ALA A 151 -7.55 -21.31 25.13
CA ALA A 151 -8.06 -21.83 26.40
C ALA A 151 -8.12 -20.72 27.46
N LEU A 152 -9.32 -20.39 27.92
CA LEU A 152 -9.57 -19.46 29.02
C LEU A 152 -9.49 -20.24 30.35
N SER A 153 -8.32 -20.19 30.99
CA SER A 153 -8.10 -20.75 32.33
C SER A 153 -8.41 -19.72 33.44
N SER A 154 -8.63 -20.21 34.68
CA SER A 154 -8.81 -19.36 35.86
C SER A 154 -7.64 -18.39 36.07
N THR A 155 -7.92 -17.21 36.61
CA THR A 155 -6.86 -16.21 36.80
C THR A 155 -5.87 -16.59 37.90
N ILE A 156 -6.32 -17.30 38.94
CA ILE A 156 -5.43 -17.84 39.98
C ILE A 156 -4.39 -18.82 39.41
N TYR A 157 -4.81 -19.73 38.53
CA TYR A 157 -3.92 -20.63 37.79
C TYR A 157 -2.92 -19.86 36.93
N LYS A 158 -3.38 -18.83 36.22
CA LYS A 158 -2.51 -17.98 35.39
C LYS A 158 -1.49 -17.22 36.23
N ILE A 159 -1.84 -16.78 37.44
CA ILE A 159 -0.88 -16.12 38.36
C ILE A 159 0.16 -17.14 38.82
N PHE A 160 -0.26 -18.33 39.27
CA PHE A 160 0.64 -19.40 39.70
C PHE A 160 1.65 -19.77 38.60
N THR A 161 1.15 -20.08 37.40
CA THR A 161 1.99 -20.44 36.26
C THR A 161 2.87 -19.28 35.81
N LYS A 162 2.44 -18.00 35.88
CA LYS A 162 3.31 -16.84 35.64
C LYS A 162 4.49 -16.75 36.61
N CYS A 163 4.31 -17.12 37.87
CA CYS A 163 5.40 -17.16 38.84
C CYS A 163 6.37 -18.30 38.49
N LEU A 164 5.86 -19.49 38.18
CA LEU A 164 6.69 -20.62 37.72
C LEU A 164 7.46 -20.29 36.43
N THR A 165 6.82 -19.71 35.41
CA THR A 165 7.47 -19.28 34.17
C THR A 165 8.60 -18.31 34.44
N ALA A 166 8.38 -17.33 35.33
CA ALA A 166 9.39 -16.33 35.64
C ALA A 166 10.63 -16.95 36.27
N ARG A 167 10.42 -17.87 37.22
CA ARG A 167 11.51 -18.64 37.82
C ARG A 167 12.21 -19.47 36.74
N LEU A 168 11.45 -20.21 35.91
CA LEU A 168 12.01 -21.13 34.92
C LEU A 168 12.82 -20.39 33.88
N SER A 169 12.34 -19.22 33.43
CA SER A 169 13.07 -18.34 32.51
C SER A 169 14.41 -17.92 33.10
N THR A 170 14.45 -17.44 34.35
CA THR A 170 15.69 -17.04 35.01
C THR A 170 16.66 -18.23 35.19
N TRP A 171 16.13 -19.42 35.48
CA TRP A 171 16.95 -20.62 35.61
C TRP A 171 17.51 -21.06 34.25
N CYS A 172 16.69 -21.11 33.19
CA CYS A 172 17.14 -21.42 31.84
C CYS A 172 18.22 -20.45 31.35
N GLU A 173 18.10 -19.16 31.66
CA GLU A 173 19.09 -18.14 31.35
C GLU A 173 20.39 -18.34 32.14
N LYS A 174 20.30 -18.56 33.47
CA LYS A 174 21.46 -18.78 34.34
C LYS A 174 22.31 -19.99 33.91
N TYR A 175 21.66 -21.05 33.44
CA TYR A 175 22.33 -22.31 33.10
C TYR A 175 22.40 -22.59 31.59
N SER A 176 22.08 -21.61 30.73
CA SER A 176 22.12 -21.72 29.26
C SER A 176 21.41 -22.97 28.71
N VAL A 177 20.26 -23.31 29.30
CA VAL A 177 19.51 -24.54 29.03
C VAL A 177 18.94 -24.55 27.62
N LEU A 178 18.48 -23.38 27.16
CA LEU A 178 18.00 -23.21 25.78
C LEU A 178 19.16 -22.77 24.88
N SER A 179 19.14 -23.26 23.65
CA SER A 179 20.02 -22.79 22.58
C SER A 179 19.86 -21.28 22.40
N ARG A 180 20.98 -20.59 22.18
CA ARG A 180 20.98 -19.15 21.84
C ARG A 180 20.23 -18.82 20.54
N CYS A 181 19.93 -19.83 19.73
CA CYS A 181 19.15 -19.72 18.50
C CYS A 181 17.63 -19.68 18.73
N GLN A 182 17.15 -20.03 19.93
CA GLN A 182 15.74 -19.95 20.28
C GLN A 182 15.42 -18.57 20.89
N LYS A 183 14.55 -17.81 20.22
CA LYS A 183 14.15 -16.47 20.66
C LYS A 183 12.64 -16.29 20.89
N GLY A 184 11.83 -17.31 20.58
CA GLY A 184 10.41 -17.30 20.92
C GLY A 184 10.22 -17.50 22.42
N PHE A 185 9.25 -16.83 23.04
CA PHE A 185 8.94 -16.92 24.47
C PHE A 185 10.13 -16.66 25.44
N THR A 186 11.22 -16.07 24.98
CA THR A 186 12.35 -15.61 25.79
C THR A 186 12.29 -14.08 25.95
N PRO A 187 13.00 -13.47 26.92
CA PRO A 187 12.91 -12.02 27.18
C PRO A 187 13.66 -11.14 26.16
N HIS A 188 14.04 -11.68 25.00
CA HIS A 188 14.77 -10.97 23.94
C HIS A 188 13.84 -10.41 22.88
N ASP A 189 14.27 -9.37 22.15
CA ASP A 189 13.60 -8.96 20.92
C ASP A 189 14.03 -9.87 19.78
N GLY A 190 13.51 -11.10 19.81
CA GLY A 190 13.90 -12.16 18.90
C GLY A 190 13.65 -11.84 17.43
N VAL A 191 12.62 -11.03 17.13
CA VAL A 191 12.28 -10.65 15.76
C VAL A 191 13.35 -9.73 15.19
N ILE A 192 13.77 -8.71 15.94
CA ILE A 192 14.83 -7.80 15.50
C ILE A 192 16.16 -8.55 15.39
N GLU A 193 16.53 -9.35 16.41
CA GLU A 193 17.79 -10.09 16.42
C GLU A 193 17.89 -11.09 15.26
N HIS A 194 16.86 -11.90 15.01
CA HIS A 194 16.87 -12.87 13.91
C HIS A 194 16.84 -12.21 12.54
N ASN A 195 16.08 -11.13 12.36
CA ASN A 195 16.10 -10.37 11.11
C ASN A 195 17.49 -9.75 10.85
N TYR A 196 18.14 -9.22 11.89
CA TYR A 196 19.50 -8.72 11.77
C TYR A 196 20.49 -9.82 11.41
N SER A 197 20.46 -10.97 12.10
CA SER A 197 21.32 -12.12 11.77
C SER A 197 21.12 -12.61 10.34
N LEU A 198 19.87 -12.75 9.89
CA LEU A 198 19.53 -13.15 8.53
C LEU A 198 20.03 -12.12 7.50
N GLN A 199 19.78 -10.83 7.75
CA GLN A 199 20.23 -9.75 6.88
C GLN A 199 21.76 -9.72 6.77
N ARG A 200 22.48 -9.89 7.88
CA ARG A 200 23.95 -9.98 7.89
C ARG A 200 24.45 -11.16 7.07
N ARG A 201 23.79 -12.33 7.14
CA ARG A 201 24.13 -13.51 6.33
C ARG A 201 23.87 -13.28 4.85
N LEU A 202 22.75 -12.65 4.51
CA LEU A 202 22.43 -12.25 3.13
C LEU A 202 23.46 -11.25 2.59
N ASP A 203 23.85 -10.26 3.37
CA ASP A 203 24.83 -9.25 2.96
C ASP A 203 26.24 -9.84 2.83
N ALA A 204 26.63 -10.76 3.72
CA ALA A 204 27.90 -11.49 3.59
C ALA A 204 27.92 -12.39 2.35
N ALA A 205 26.83 -13.11 2.07
CA ALA A 205 26.69 -13.93 0.86
C ALA A 205 26.80 -13.07 -0.41
N ARG A 206 26.16 -11.88 -0.42
CA ARG A 206 26.26 -10.89 -1.50
C ARG A 206 27.68 -10.35 -1.68
N LEU A 207 28.30 -9.91 -0.59
CA LEU A 207 29.64 -9.31 -0.60
C LEU A 207 30.69 -10.30 -1.11
N HIS A 208 30.59 -11.56 -0.67
CA HIS A 208 31.57 -12.60 -0.98
C HIS A 208 31.17 -13.49 -2.16
N LYS A 209 30.06 -13.20 -2.85
CA LYS A 209 29.55 -13.99 -3.99
C LYS A 209 29.44 -15.49 -3.65
N LYS A 210 28.88 -15.80 -2.49
CA LYS A 210 28.68 -17.17 -2.01
C LYS A 210 27.20 -17.55 -2.02
N ASP A 211 26.93 -18.83 -2.24
CA ASP A 211 25.58 -19.37 -2.11
C ASP A 211 25.09 -19.28 -0.66
N LEU A 212 23.80 -18.99 -0.50
CA LEU A 212 23.09 -19.06 0.76
C LEU A 212 21.70 -19.65 0.50
N CYS A 213 21.45 -20.82 1.05
CA CYS A 213 20.16 -21.48 1.01
C CYS A 213 19.44 -21.25 2.34
N ILE A 214 18.19 -20.81 2.26
CA ILE A 214 17.35 -20.50 3.40
C ILE A 214 16.09 -21.38 3.33
N GLY A 215 15.72 -22.02 4.42
CA GLY A 215 14.46 -22.78 4.53
C GLY A 215 13.62 -22.28 5.69
N TRP A 216 12.43 -21.73 5.41
CA TRP A 216 11.44 -21.39 6.43
C TRP A 216 10.45 -22.55 6.56
N LEU A 217 10.36 -23.11 7.75
CA LEU A 217 9.61 -24.32 8.03
C LEU A 217 8.41 -24.02 8.91
N ASP A 218 7.24 -24.52 8.51
CA ASP A 218 6.01 -24.50 9.30
C ASP A 218 5.79 -25.89 9.90
N VAL A 219 5.58 -25.97 11.22
CA VAL A 219 5.29 -27.22 11.92
C VAL A 219 3.77 -27.37 12.08
N SER A 220 3.23 -28.48 11.57
CA SER A 220 1.80 -28.79 11.63
C SER A 220 1.32 -28.95 13.08
N ASN A 221 0.47 -28.04 13.53
CA ASN A 221 -0.16 -28.08 14.86
C ASN A 221 0.85 -28.24 16.02
N ALA A 222 2.02 -27.59 15.95
CA ALA A 222 3.14 -27.77 16.88
C ALA A 222 2.72 -27.86 18.37
N PHE A 223 1.99 -26.87 18.86
CA PHE A 223 1.54 -26.86 20.27
C PHE A 223 0.50 -27.93 20.59
N GLY A 224 -0.30 -28.41 19.64
CA GLY A 224 -1.32 -29.43 19.88
C GLY A 224 -0.81 -30.86 19.74
N SER A 225 0.32 -31.07 19.06
CA SER A 225 0.82 -32.40 18.72
C SER A 225 1.75 -33.00 19.77
N LEU A 226 2.43 -32.17 20.56
CA LEU A 226 3.50 -32.59 21.47
C LEU A 226 2.99 -33.49 22.63
N PRO A 227 3.39 -34.77 22.73
CA PRO A 227 2.97 -35.65 23.82
C PRO A 227 3.39 -35.11 25.19
N HIS A 228 2.55 -35.29 26.22
CA HIS A 228 2.88 -34.85 27.57
C HIS A 228 4.13 -35.55 28.14
N GLU A 229 4.34 -36.84 27.84
CA GLU A 229 5.54 -37.57 28.27
C GLU A 229 6.82 -36.94 27.72
N ALA A 230 6.82 -36.47 26.47
CA ALA A 230 7.96 -35.75 25.90
C ALA A 230 8.32 -34.48 26.70
N ILE A 231 7.31 -33.79 27.27
CA ILE A 231 7.53 -32.63 28.14
C ILE A 231 8.21 -33.06 29.44
N PHE A 232 7.78 -34.16 30.05
CA PHE A 232 8.33 -34.64 31.31
C PHE A 232 9.76 -35.14 31.12
N GLU A 233 10.00 -35.95 30.09
CA GLU A 233 11.33 -36.44 29.71
C GLU A 233 12.30 -35.28 29.43
N ALA A 234 11.87 -34.26 28.68
CA ALA A 234 12.71 -33.10 28.40
C ALA A 234 13.06 -32.30 29.67
N LEU A 235 12.11 -32.15 30.61
CA LEU A 235 12.35 -31.49 31.90
C LEU A 235 13.28 -32.28 32.83
N GLU A 236 13.19 -33.61 32.80
CA GLU A 236 14.09 -34.52 33.50
C GLU A 236 15.50 -34.44 32.90
N ALA A 237 15.61 -34.49 31.57
CA ALA A 237 16.88 -34.42 30.84
C ALA A 237 17.66 -33.13 31.10
N VAL A 238 16.99 -31.97 31.15
CA VAL A 238 17.66 -30.69 31.48
C VAL A 238 17.97 -30.53 32.97
N GLY A 239 17.50 -31.42 33.85
CA GLY A 239 17.82 -31.40 35.27
C GLY A 239 17.01 -30.39 36.10
N THR A 240 15.75 -30.12 35.74
CA THR A 240 14.89 -29.23 36.57
C THR A 240 14.59 -29.80 37.97
N GLY A 241 14.68 -31.13 38.12
CA GLY A 241 14.50 -31.84 39.38
C GLY A 241 13.07 -32.36 39.60
N PRO A 242 12.91 -33.45 40.37
CA PRO A 242 11.68 -34.23 40.44
C PRO A 242 10.48 -33.43 40.97
N LEU A 243 10.71 -32.51 41.91
CA LEU A 243 9.64 -31.68 42.47
C LEU A 243 8.94 -30.83 41.38
N PHE A 244 9.71 -30.24 40.46
CA PHE A 244 9.12 -29.45 39.39
C PHE A 244 8.41 -30.32 38.37
N VAL A 245 9.03 -31.44 37.98
CA VAL A 245 8.45 -32.40 37.05
C VAL A 245 7.10 -32.90 37.58
N ASP A 246 7.01 -33.25 38.86
CA ASP A 246 5.75 -33.69 39.50
C ASP A 246 4.66 -32.62 39.44
N ILE A 247 5.01 -31.35 39.67
CA ILE A 247 4.07 -30.23 39.58
C ILE A 247 3.56 -30.07 38.14
N ILE A 248 4.45 -30.11 37.15
CA ILE A 248 4.07 -30.00 35.74
C ILE A 248 3.25 -31.23 35.30
N ARG A 249 3.62 -32.43 35.75
CA ARG A 249 2.89 -33.67 35.51
C ARG A 249 1.47 -33.60 36.06
N ASP A 250 1.30 -33.15 37.31
CA ASP A 250 -0.03 -32.97 37.90
C ASP A 250 -0.83 -31.83 37.25
N LEU A 251 -0.14 -30.80 36.74
CA LEU A 251 -0.76 -29.69 35.99
C LEU A 251 -1.38 -30.16 34.67
N TYR A 252 -0.79 -31.12 33.97
CA TYR A 252 -1.35 -31.69 32.73
C TYR A 252 -2.31 -32.84 33.00
N ARG A 253 -2.03 -33.71 33.99
CA ARG A 253 -2.87 -34.86 34.33
C ARG A 253 -4.30 -34.45 34.72
N GLY A 254 -5.29 -35.01 34.02
CA GLY A 254 -6.71 -34.74 34.28
C GLY A 254 -7.22 -33.43 33.71
N SER A 255 -6.42 -32.73 32.88
CA SER A 255 -6.84 -31.46 32.27
C SER A 255 -7.99 -31.64 31.29
N ARG A 256 -8.97 -30.74 31.36
CA ARG A 256 -10.17 -30.76 30.51
C ARG A 256 -10.49 -29.38 29.97
N THR A 257 -11.13 -29.34 28.82
CA THR A 257 -11.68 -28.10 28.26
C THR A 257 -13.09 -28.30 27.74
N LYS A 258 -13.86 -27.20 27.68
CA LYS A 258 -15.13 -27.13 26.96
C LYS A 258 -15.00 -26.09 25.85
N ILE A 259 -15.51 -26.34 24.66
CA ILE A 259 -15.49 -25.38 23.56
C ILE A 259 -16.78 -24.53 23.63
N LEU A 260 -16.63 -23.21 23.52
CA LEU A 260 -17.73 -22.27 23.44
C LEU A 260 -17.94 -21.83 21.97
N SER A 261 -19.11 -22.15 21.42
CA SER A 261 -19.58 -21.76 20.08
C SER A 261 -20.94 -21.05 20.15
N ASP A 262 -21.49 -20.64 19.00
CA ASP A 262 -22.85 -20.08 18.93
C ASP A 262 -23.94 -21.07 19.36
N GLY A 263 -23.74 -22.36 19.09
CA GLY A 263 -24.63 -23.43 19.54
C GLY A 263 -24.53 -23.79 21.03
N GLY A 264 -23.81 -23.00 21.83
CA GLY A 264 -23.60 -23.26 23.26
C GLY A 264 -22.23 -23.85 23.60
N VAL A 265 -22.17 -24.61 24.69
CA VAL A 265 -20.93 -25.20 25.23
C VAL A 265 -20.92 -26.70 24.96
N THR A 266 -19.77 -27.25 24.54
CA THR A 266 -19.61 -28.70 24.33
C THR A 266 -19.58 -29.47 25.66
N SER A 267 -19.64 -30.80 25.58
CA SER A 267 -19.20 -31.69 26.66
C SER A 267 -17.72 -31.47 27.01
N GLU A 268 -17.29 -31.97 28.17
CA GLU A 268 -15.88 -31.93 28.56
C GLU A 268 -15.02 -32.77 27.62
N ILE A 269 -13.95 -32.14 27.12
CA ILE A 269 -12.95 -32.75 26.25
C ILE A 269 -11.67 -32.92 27.06
N PRO A 270 -11.18 -34.16 27.25
CA PRO A 270 -9.89 -34.39 27.89
C PRO A 270 -8.74 -33.89 27.01
N ILE A 271 -7.78 -33.21 27.61
CA ILE A 271 -6.55 -32.79 26.92
C ILE A 271 -5.51 -33.88 27.14
N LEU A 272 -5.22 -34.66 26.10
CA LEU A 272 -4.32 -35.82 26.16
C LEU A 272 -2.93 -35.55 25.59
N SER A 273 -2.80 -34.50 24.78
CA SER A 273 -1.53 -34.07 24.18
C SER A 273 -1.52 -32.55 23.98
N GLY A 274 -0.33 -32.03 23.75
CA GLY A 274 -0.06 -30.64 23.46
C GLY A 274 0.16 -29.78 24.70
N VAL A 275 0.76 -28.62 24.48
CA VAL A 275 0.86 -27.58 25.51
C VAL A 275 -0.40 -26.75 25.55
N LYS A 276 -0.81 -26.31 26.76
CA LYS A 276 -2.02 -25.50 26.96
C LYS A 276 -1.91 -24.11 26.31
N GLN A 277 -2.60 -23.89 25.19
CA GLN A 277 -2.61 -22.58 24.52
C GLN A 277 -3.24 -21.49 25.40
N GLY A 278 -2.48 -20.43 25.68
CA GLY A 278 -2.87 -19.35 26.60
C GLY A 278 -2.38 -19.56 28.05
N CYS A 279 -1.72 -20.68 28.34
CA CYS A 279 -1.03 -20.87 29.61
C CYS A 279 0.36 -20.19 29.60
N PRO A 280 0.70 -19.38 30.62
CA PRO A 280 1.97 -18.67 30.71
C PRO A 280 3.24 -19.51 30.62
N ILE A 281 3.22 -20.78 31.05
CA ILE A 281 4.43 -21.63 31.08
C ILE A 281 4.61 -22.47 29.82
N SER A 282 3.53 -22.69 29.07
CA SER A 282 3.50 -23.61 27.94
C SER A 282 4.51 -23.29 26.84
N GLY A 283 4.74 -22.02 26.52
CA GLY A 283 5.73 -21.64 25.51
C GLY A 283 7.16 -22.05 25.90
N LEU A 284 7.52 -21.92 27.18
CA LEU A 284 8.85 -22.29 27.65
C LEU A 284 9.04 -23.80 27.74
N LEU A 285 7.98 -24.54 28.13
CA LEU A 285 7.99 -26.01 28.08
C LEU A 285 8.17 -26.53 26.65
N PHE A 286 7.44 -25.94 25.69
CA PHE A 286 7.59 -26.27 24.28
C PHE A 286 9.02 -26.02 23.79
N ASN A 287 9.60 -24.85 24.13
CA ASN A 287 10.97 -24.52 23.76
C ASN A 287 11.97 -25.55 24.28
N ILE A 288 11.83 -26.01 25.54
CA ILE A 288 12.71 -27.05 26.12
C ILE A 288 12.61 -28.36 25.32
N CYS A 289 11.42 -28.72 24.84
CA CYS A 289 11.21 -29.96 24.09
C CYS A 289 11.80 -29.91 22.67
N ILE A 290 11.71 -28.77 21.99
CA ILE A 290 12.22 -28.61 20.61
C ILE A 290 13.72 -28.23 20.59
N ASP A 291 14.29 -27.83 21.72
CA ASP A 291 15.69 -27.41 21.82
C ASP A 291 16.72 -28.42 21.26
N PRO A 292 16.57 -29.74 21.47
CA PRO A 292 17.45 -30.74 20.85
C PRO A 292 17.54 -30.64 19.33
N VAL A 293 16.40 -30.38 18.66
CA VAL A 293 16.30 -30.21 17.19
C VAL A 293 17.07 -28.97 16.75
N ILE A 294 16.97 -27.89 17.53
CA ILE A 294 17.70 -26.64 17.25
C ILE A 294 19.20 -26.87 17.44
N ARG A 295 19.61 -27.54 18.52
CA ARG A 295 21.01 -27.83 18.81
C ARG A 295 21.64 -28.77 17.80
N SER A 296 20.92 -29.76 17.28
CA SER A 296 21.47 -30.67 16.27
C SER A 296 21.84 -29.96 14.98
N ILE A 297 21.08 -28.92 14.58
CA ILE A 297 21.38 -28.13 13.39
C ILE A 297 22.45 -27.06 13.70
N GLN A 298 22.37 -26.45 14.88
CA GLN A 298 23.33 -25.42 15.27
C GLN A 298 24.75 -25.99 15.48
N GLY A 299 24.86 -27.19 16.06
CA GLY A 299 26.15 -27.79 16.46
C GLY A 299 27.02 -26.82 17.27
N ASP A 300 28.32 -26.89 17.03
CA ASP A 300 29.32 -26.00 17.64
C ASP A 300 29.57 -24.72 16.83
N HIS A 301 28.74 -24.45 15.81
CA HIS A 301 28.94 -23.28 14.95
C HIS A 301 28.74 -21.99 15.75
N VAL A 302 29.67 -21.04 15.60
CA VAL A 302 29.55 -19.69 16.20
C VAL A 302 28.42 -18.90 15.54
N GLU A 303 28.35 -18.92 14.20
CA GLU A 303 27.26 -18.30 13.45
C GLU A 303 25.99 -19.15 13.50
N HIS A 304 24.83 -18.50 13.54
CA HIS A 304 23.56 -19.21 13.55
C HIS A 304 23.32 -19.94 12.22
N LYS A 305 23.10 -21.25 12.30
CA LYS A 305 22.59 -22.09 11.20
C LYS A 305 21.09 -22.30 11.27
N VAL A 306 20.49 -22.01 12.42
CA VAL A 306 19.05 -22.04 12.64
C VAL A 306 18.63 -20.80 13.43
N LEU A 307 17.54 -20.16 12.98
CA LEU A 307 16.86 -19.08 13.67
C LEU A 307 15.49 -19.62 14.09
N ALA A 308 15.29 -19.87 15.38
CA ALA A 308 14.08 -20.48 15.90
C ALA A 308 13.24 -19.48 16.71
N PHE A 309 11.98 -19.28 16.33
CA PHE A 309 11.03 -18.48 17.10
C PHE A 309 9.85 -19.35 17.49
N ALA A 310 9.96 -20.02 18.63
CA ALA A 310 9.09 -21.11 19.03
C ALA A 310 9.09 -22.23 17.98
N ASP A 311 7.96 -22.46 17.29
CA ASP A 311 7.78 -23.46 16.25
C ASP A 311 8.23 -23.01 14.85
N ASP A 312 8.39 -21.69 14.63
CA ASP A 312 8.92 -21.17 13.37
C ASP A 312 10.44 -21.41 13.29
N LEU A 313 10.87 -22.29 12.39
CA LEU A 313 12.28 -22.61 12.16
C LEU A 313 12.75 -22.04 10.82
N CYS A 314 13.83 -21.25 10.85
CA CYS A 314 14.50 -20.77 9.64
C CYS A 314 15.92 -21.34 9.59
N LEU A 315 16.17 -22.25 8.64
CA LEU A 315 17.45 -22.91 8.43
C LEU A 315 18.31 -22.10 7.46
N LEU A 316 19.61 -22.00 7.74
CA LEU A 316 20.61 -21.31 6.94
C LEU A 316 21.72 -22.28 6.57
N ALA A 317 21.91 -22.52 5.27
CA ALA A 317 22.87 -23.46 4.72
C ALA A 317 23.70 -22.81 3.60
N ALA A 318 24.92 -23.28 3.40
CA ALA A 318 25.83 -22.78 2.36
C ALA A 318 25.60 -23.44 1.00
N SER A 319 24.79 -24.50 0.93
CA SER A 319 24.46 -25.18 -0.33
C SER A 319 23.08 -25.83 -0.27
N PRO A 320 22.46 -26.15 -1.43
CA PRO A 320 21.21 -26.90 -1.48
C PRO A 320 21.31 -28.28 -0.82
N VAL A 321 22.46 -28.95 -0.96
CA VAL A 321 22.72 -30.27 -0.35
C VAL A 321 22.75 -30.18 1.17
N GLU A 322 23.44 -29.18 1.72
CA GLU A 322 23.44 -28.95 3.17
C GLU A 322 22.04 -28.61 3.68
N LEU A 323 21.27 -27.78 2.95
CA LEU A 323 19.89 -27.48 3.32
C LEU A 323 19.04 -28.76 3.36
N GLN A 324 19.15 -29.62 2.35
CA GLN A 324 18.39 -30.89 2.30
C GLN A 324 18.74 -31.80 3.48
N ASN A 325 20.03 -31.99 3.79
CA ASN A 325 20.45 -32.79 4.94
C ASN A 325 19.88 -32.23 6.26
N ASN A 326 19.85 -30.91 6.40
CA ASN A 326 19.28 -30.26 7.58
C ASN A 326 17.75 -30.46 7.64
N LEU A 327 17.05 -30.40 6.50
CA LEU A 327 15.61 -30.68 6.43
C LEU A 327 15.29 -32.11 6.85
N ASP A 328 16.03 -33.09 6.34
CA ASP A 328 15.83 -34.51 6.67
C ASP A 328 16.06 -34.77 8.16
N SER A 329 17.11 -34.15 8.73
CA SER A 329 17.41 -34.23 10.16
C SER A 329 16.30 -33.59 11.03
N VAL A 330 15.83 -32.40 10.66
CA VAL A 330 14.71 -31.73 11.36
C VAL A 330 13.44 -32.58 11.27
N GLN A 331 13.12 -33.13 10.10
CA GLN A 331 11.95 -33.97 9.91
C GLN A 331 11.99 -35.22 10.79
N ALA A 332 13.13 -35.92 10.82
CA ALA A 332 13.30 -37.13 11.64
C ALA A 332 13.13 -36.83 13.14
N GLN A 333 13.73 -35.75 13.63
CA GLN A 333 13.68 -35.39 15.06
C GLN A 333 12.33 -34.81 15.48
N LEU A 334 11.68 -34.00 14.64
CA LEU A 334 10.30 -33.57 14.90
C LEU A 334 9.36 -34.76 14.94
N ALA A 335 9.53 -35.74 14.05
CA ALA A 335 8.74 -36.98 14.07
C ALA A 335 8.93 -37.76 15.38
N ALA A 336 10.16 -37.82 15.92
CA ALA A 336 10.42 -38.40 17.24
C ALA A 336 9.69 -37.68 18.38
N LEU A 337 9.43 -36.37 18.23
CA LEU A 337 8.63 -35.56 19.17
C LEU A 337 7.11 -35.63 18.90
N GLY A 338 6.66 -36.47 17.96
CA GLY A 338 5.25 -36.55 17.54
C GLY A 338 4.78 -35.34 16.72
N MET A 339 5.70 -34.58 16.14
CA MET A 339 5.42 -33.41 15.29
C MET A 339 5.74 -33.69 13.83
N ALA A 340 5.11 -32.96 12.91
CA ALA A 340 5.34 -33.08 11.48
C ALA A 340 5.48 -31.70 10.83
N LEU A 341 6.35 -31.58 9.83
CA LEU A 341 6.42 -30.39 8.99
C LEU A 341 5.17 -30.24 8.12
N ASN A 342 4.90 -29.02 7.67
CA ASN A 342 3.83 -28.70 6.74
C ASN A 342 4.42 -28.30 5.38
N PRO A 343 4.58 -29.24 4.42
CA PRO A 343 5.24 -28.96 3.16
C PRO A 343 4.58 -27.84 2.34
N ARG A 344 3.26 -27.63 2.48
CA ARG A 344 2.53 -26.60 1.73
C ARG A 344 2.80 -25.19 2.24
N LYS A 345 3.25 -25.05 3.49
CA LYS A 345 3.53 -23.76 4.13
C LYS A 345 5.02 -23.50 4.32
N SER A 346 5.83 -24.57 4.34
CA SER A 346 7.28 -24.45 4.30
C SER A 346 7.75 -23.99 2.92
N VAL A 347 8.74 -23.09 2.90
CA VAL A 347 9.30 -22.52 1.67
C VAL A 347 10.82 -22.42 1.78
N SER A 348 11.51 -22.59 0.66
CA SER A 348 12.97 -22.41 0.59
C SER A 348 13.34 -21.35 -0.44
N LEU A 349 14.38 -20.58 -0.15
CA LEU A 349 15.01 -19.62 -1.06
C LEU A 349 16.48 -19.99 -1.23
N HIS A 350 16.90 -20.19 -2.48
CA HIS A 350 18.31 -20.28 -2.82
C HIS A 350 18.79 -18.93 -3.35
N PHE A 351 19.67 -18.28 -2.59
CA PHE A 351 20.43 -17.12 -3.04
C PHE A 351 21.75 -17.61 -3.62
N SER A 352 21.92 -17.57 -4.94
CA SER A 352 23.18 -17.99 -5.55
C SER A 352 24.24 -16.88 -5.46
N GLY A 353 25.46 -17.28 -5.16
CA GLY A 353 26.67 -16.46 -5.24
C GLY A 353 27.15 -16.26 -6.68
N CYS A 354 26.73 -17.12 -7.60
CA CYS A 354 26.75 -16.81 -9.02
C CYS A 354 25.72 -15.71 -9.27
N THR A 355 26.04 -14.71 -10.09
CA THR A 355 25.16 -13.57 -10.35
C THR A 355 23.87 -14.00 -11.07
N PRO A 356 22.71 -13.97 -10.39
CA PRO A 356 21.57 -13.25 -10.95
C PRO A 356 20.92 -12.34 -9.90
N PHE A 357 21.24 -11.06 -10.03
CA PHE A 357 20.76 -9.91 -9.25
C PHE A 357 19.21 -9.82 -9.34
N PRO A 358 18.42 -9.74 -8.24
CA PRO A 358 16.94 -9.66 -8.33
C PRO A 358 16.37 -8.48 -7.51
N MET A 359 16.17 -7.33 -8.16
CA MET A 359 15.07 -6.37 -7.89
C MET A 359 15.09 -5.20 -8.88
N ARG A 360 16.28 -4.83 -9.41
CA ARG A 360 16.41 -3.97 -10.62
C ARG A 360 16.63 -4.76 -11.91
N THR A 361 16.95 -6.04 -11.77
CA THR A 361 17.51 -6.89 -12.82
C THR A 361 16.73 -8.18 -13.00
N ALA A 362 15.63 -8.40 -12.26
CA ALA A 362 14.73 -9.53 -12.49
C ALA A 362 14.39 -9.63 -13.98
N GLN A 363 14.86 -10.70 -14.62
CA GLN A 363 14.76 -10.89 -16.06
C GLN A 363 13.39 -11.49 -16.38
N PHE A 364 12.33 -10.69 -16.19
CA PHE A 364 11.06 -11.02 -16.80
C PHE A 364 11.18 -10.83 -18.31
N GLN A 365 10.67 -11.78 -19.06
CA GLN A 365 10.52 -11.62 -20.50
C GLN A 365 9.69 -10.37 -20.78
N LYS A 366 10.05 -9.63 -21.84
CA LYS A 366 9.31 -8.43 -22.23
C LYS A 366 7.83 -8.73 -22.50
N THR A 367 7.55 -9.93 -23.01
CA THR A 367 6.21 -10.48 -23.23
C THR A 367 5.39 -10.57 -21.94
N ALA A 368 6.00 -10.93 -20.81
CA ALA A 368 5.32 -10.96 -19.51
C ALA A 368 4.93 -9.57 -19.03
N TRP A 369 5.81 -8.57 -19.20
CA TRP A 369 5.46 -7.18 -18.89
C TRP A 369 4.34 -6.65 -19.78
N GLN A 370 4.37 -6.99 -21.07
CA GLN A 370 3.32 -6.61 -22.02
C GLN A 370 1.97 -7.25 -21.68
N ALA A 371 1.97 -8.51 -21.24
CA ALA A 371 0.76 -9.19 -20.76
C ALA A 371 0.19 -8.49 -19.51
N LEU A 372 1.04 -8.12 -18.55
CA LEU A 372 0.63 -7.34 -17.38
C LEU A 372 0.01 -5.99 -17.77
N ASP A 373 0.69 -5.24 -18.64
CA ASP A 373 0.19 -3.95 -19.14
C ASP A 373 -1.14 -4.08 -19.88
N ALA A 374 -1.36 -5.17 -20.63
CA ALA A 374 -2.61 -5.44 -21.32
C ALA A 374 -3.77 -5.70 -20.34
N THR A 375 -3.54 -6.54 -19.33
CA THR A 375 -4.54 -6.84 -18.30
C THR A 375 -4.91 -5.60 -17.49
N ILE A 376 -3.91 -4.87 -16.99
CA ILE A 376 -4.13 -3.67 -16.17
C ILE A 376 -4.84 -2.57 -16.97
N ARG A 377 -4.55 -2.42 -18.26
CA ARG A 377 -5.19 -1.41 -19.12
C ARG A 377 -6.71 -1.57 -19.18
N GLY A 378 -7.21 -2.79 -19.27
CA GLY A 378 -8.66 -3.07 -19.25
C GLY A 378 -9.32 -2.57 -17.97
N GLU A 379 -8.74 -2.92 -16.82
CA GLU A 379 -9.24 -2.50 -15.51
C GLU A 379 -9.16 -0.99 -15.28
N ILE A 380 -8.10 -0.33 -15.75
CA ILE A 380 -8.00 1.13 -15.73
C ILE A 380 -9.13 1.76 -16.53
N LYS A 381 -9.36 1.28 -17.77
CA LYS A 381 -10.44 1.81 -18.61
C LYS A 381 -11.79 1.60 -17.92
N ASN A 382 -12.08 0.43 -17.37
CA ASN A 382 -13.30 0.17 -16.61
C ASN A 382 -13.48 1.12 -15.41
N THR A 383 -12.39 1.36 -14.67
CA THR A 383 -12.37 2.25 -13.50
C THR A 383 -12.65 3.71 -13.89
N LEU A 384 -12.02 4.21 -14.96
CA LEU A 384 -12.27 5.54 -15.52
C LEU A 384 -13.61 5.62 -16.27
N GLY A 385 -14.31 4.49 -16.38
CA GLY A 385 -15.50 4.36 -17.19
C GLY A 385 -15.22 4.60 -18.67
N LEU A 386 -14.06 4.32 -19.23
CA LEU A 386 -13.77 4.52 -20.65
C LEU A 386 -14.10 3.25 -21.47
N PRO A 387 -14.67 3.38 -22.69
CA PRO A 387 -14.83 2.25 -23.61
C PRO A 387 -13.48 1.79 -24.19
N GLU A 388 -13.44 0.60 -24.80
CA GLU A 388 -12.20 0.05 -25.36
C GLU A 388 -11.56 0.94 -26.44
N ASN A 389 -12.38 1.59 -27.27
CA ASN A 389 -11.93 2.52 -28.31
C ASN A 389 -11.40 3.87 -27.78
N ALA A 390 -11.37 4.08 -26.46
CA ALA A 390 -10.71 5.24 -25.87
C ALA A 390 -9.20 5.21 -26.14
N ALA A 391 -8.65 6.37 -26.52
CA ALA A 391 -7.24 6.58 -26.80
C ALA A 391 -6.37 6.18 -25.60
N ASN A 392 -5.45 5.24 -25.80
CA ASN A 392 -4.52 4.79 -24.75
C ASN A 392 -3.58 5.91 -24.29
N GLU A 393 -3.29 6.88 -25.17
CA GLU A 393 -2.49 8.06 -24.88
C GLU A 393 -3.09 8.91 -23.75
N TYR A 394 -4.41 8.86 -23.54
CA TYR A 394 -5.06 9.50 -22.40
C TYR A 394 -4.65 8.91 -21.05
N LEU A 395 -4.44 7.59 -20.99
CA LEU A 395 -4.04 6.90 -19.76
C LEU A 395 -2.58 7.21 -19.41
N TYR A 396 -1.72 7.19 -20.42
CA TYR A 396 -0.27 7.16 -20.25
C TYR A 396 0.42 8.51 -20.50
N GLY A 397 -0.31 9.53 -20.97
CA GLY A 397 0.21 10.88 -21.21
C GLY A 397 0.49 11.67 -19.92
N HIS A 398 0.99 12.90 -20.06
CA HIS A 398 1.37 13.75 -18.94
C HIS A 398 0.17 14.40 -18.22
N LYS A 399 0.16 14.37 -16.88
CA LYS A 399 -0.96 14.85 -16.05
C LYS A 399 -1.21 16.34 -16.16
N SER A 400 -0.16 17.15 -16.33
CA SER A 400 -0.32 18.58 -16.55
C SER A 400 -0.97 18.90 -17.90
N LYS A 401 -1.00 17.92 -18.82
CA LYS A 401 -1.67 18.00 -20.11
C LYS A 401 -3.03 17.29 -20.13
N GLY A 402 -3.54 16.91 -18.95
CA GLY A 402 -4.86 16.33 -18.73
C GLY A 402 -5.02 14.83 -18.97
N SER A 403 -3.92 14.11 -19.08
CA SER A 403 -3.87 12.65 -19.10
C SER A 403 -3.68 12.06 -17.70
N CYS A 404 -3.78 10.74 -17.53
CA CYS A 404 -3.70 10.11 -16.19
C CYS A 404 -2.27 9.84 -15.68
N SER A 405 -1.25 9.89 -16.55
CA SER A 405 0.16 9.60 -16.18
C SER A 405 0.41 8.24 -15.54
N ILE A 406 -0.39 7.25 -15.89
CA ILE A 406 -0.18 5.88 -15.44
C ILE A 406 1.10 5.35 -16.09
N PRO A 407 2.04 4.77 -15.33
CA PRO A 407 3.24 4.16 -15.89
C PRO A 407 2.90 2.90 -16.70
N ILE A 408 3.70 2.62 -17.72
CA ILE A 408 3.64 1.36 -18.48
C ILE A 408 4.75 0.47 -17.94
N ALA A 409 4.41 -0.67 -17.35
CA ALA A 409 5.37 -1.53 -16.64
C ALA A 409 6.51 -2.01 -17.55
N ALA A 410 6.18 -2.36 -18.79
CA ALA A 410 7.18 -2.74 -19.77
C ALA A 410 8.17 -1.59 -20.04
N GLU A 411 7.70 -0.37 -20.25
CA GLU A 411 8.55 0.81 -20.46
C GLU A 411 9.39 1.13 -19.23
N GLU A 412 8.79 1.07 -18.04
CA GLU A 412 9.49 1.27 -16.78
C GLU A 412 10.65 0.27 -16.59
N SER A 413 10.44 -1.00 -16.97
CA SER A 413 11.52 -1.98 -16.98
C SER A 413 12.69 -1.53 -17.85
N ASP A 414 12.46 -1.01 -19.05
CA ASP A 414 13.53 -0.56 -19.94
C ASP A 414 14.24 0.69 -19.40
N LEU A 415 13.48 1.67 -18.89
CA LEU A 415 14.04 2.87 -18.25
C LEU A 415 14.97 2.50 -17.08
N ASN A 416 14.58 1.51 -16.28
CA ASN A 416 15.41 1.03 -15.17
C ASN A 416 16.71 0.34 -15.64
N ARG A 417 16.71 -0.37 -16.78
CA ARG A 417 17.93 -0.97 -17.35
C ARG A 417 18.92 0.11 -17.81
N ILE A 418 18.42 1.13 -18.51
CA ILE A 418 19.24 2.27 -18.97
C ILE A 418 19.79 3.05 -17.77
N ASP A 419 18.94 3.38 -16.80
CA ASP A 419 19.33 4.11 -15.58
C ASP A 419 20.36 3.35 -14.74
N THR A 420 20.23 2.02 -14.65
CA THR A 420 21.19 1.18 -13.92
C THR A 420 22.56 1.20 -14.58
N ALA A 421 22.63 0.96 -15.89
CA ALA A 421 23.89 1.02 -16.63
C ALA A 421 24.53 2.42 -16.54
N PHE A 422 23.72 3.48 -16.68
CA PHE A 422 24.23 4.85 -16.62
C PHE A 422 24.80 5.15 -15.24
N LYS A 423 24.11 4.75 -14.18
CA LYS A 423 24.58 4.98 -12.80
C LYS A 423 25.82 4.18 -12.44
N LEU A 424 26.04 3.01 -13.03
CA LEU A 424 27.29 2.26 -12.84
C LEU A 424 28.47 3.03 -13.44
N LEU A 425 28.33 3.47 -14.69
CA LEU A 425 29.36 4.22 -15.41
C LEU A 425 29.58 5.65 -14.85
N THR A 426 28.60 6.22 -14.15
CA THR A 426 28.71 7.54 -13.52
C THR A 426 28.71 7.46 -12.00
N SER A 427 29.22 6.37 -11.41
CA SER A 427 29.28 6.23 -9.96
C SER A 427 30.09 7.37 -9.32
N SER A 428 29.79 7.68 -8.05
CA SER A 428 30.66 8.57 -7.26
C SER A 428 31.84 7.83 -6.66
N ASP A 429 31.85 6.51 -6.80
CA ASP A 429 32.90 5.60 -6.40
C ASP A 429 33.73 5.28 -7.65
N GLU A 430 35.00 5.72 -7.64
CA GLU A 430 35.92 5.58 -8.77
C GLU A 430 36.23 4.11 -9.09
N GLU A 431 36.29 3.24 -8.08
CA GLU A 431 36.52 1.81 -8.26
C GLU A 431 35.36 1.17 -9.02
N ILE A 432 34.12 1.55 -8.67
CA ILE A 432 32.92 1.08 -9.38
C ILE A 432 32.88 1.57 -10.82
N VAL A 433 33.27 2.81 -11.10
CA VAL A 433 33.34 3.34 -12.47
C VAL A 433 34.37 2.57 -13.29
N LEU A 434 35.54 2.30 -12.73
CA LEU A 434 36.61 1.55 -13.38
C LEU A 434 36.16 0.11 -13.69
N LEU A 435 35.60 -0.60 -12.70
CA LEU A 435 35.08 -1.96 -12.89
C LEU A 435 33.95 -2.01 -13.91
N ALA A 436 33.03 -1.05 -13.89
CA ALA A 436 31.89 -0.97 -14.81
C ALA A 436 32.35 -0.70 -16.26
N THR A 437 33.30 0.21 -16.43
CA THR A 437 33.83 0.55 -17.75
C THR A 437 34.64 -0.61 -18.33
N GLU A 438 35.42 -1.29 -17.51
CA GLU A 438 36.18 -2.48 -17.91
C GLU A 438 35.25 -3.64 -18.30
N ASP A 439 34.23 -3.94 -17.50
CA ASP A 439 33.25 -5.01 -17.81
C ASP A 439 32.46 -4.73 -19.11
N LEU A 440 32.12 -3.46 -19.36
CA LEU A 440 31.50 -3.03 -20.60
C LEU A 440 32.45 -3.20 -21.80
N ARG A 441 33.71 -2.75 -21.68
CA ARG A 441 34.72 -2.92 -22.72
C ARG A 441 34.99 -4.39 -22.99
N GLN A 442 35.12 -5.25 -21.98
CA GLN A 442 35.28 -6.69 -22.15
C GLN A 442 34.09 -7.33 -22.88
N THR A 443 32.86 -6.92 -22.53
CA THR A 443 31.64 -7.39 -23.23
C THR A 443 31.69 -7.06 -24.72
N ILE A 444 32.11 -5.84 -25.07
CA ILE A 444 32.22 -5.38 -26.47
C ILE A 444 33.40 -6.06 -27.17
N ALA A 445 34.57 -6.11 -26.54
CA ALA A 445 35.78 -6.75 -27.04
C ALA A 445 35.53 -8.20 -27.42
N HIS A 446 34.83 -8.95 -26.55
CA HIS A 446 34.46 -10.33 -26.82
C HIS A 446 33.49 -10.46 -28.02
N ARG A 447 32.50 -9.56 -28.11
CA ARG A 447 31.48 -9.59 -29.18
C ARG A 447 32.05 -9.21 -30.55
N LEU A 448 32.95 -8.24 -30.57
CA LEU A 448 33.60 -7.71 -31.77
C LEU A 448 34.92 -8.44 -32.12
N LYS A 449 35.45 -9.27 -31.21
CA LYS A 449 36.76 -9.91 -31.30
C LYS A 449 37.90 -8.90 -31.53
N ILE A 450 37.87 -7.78 -30.83
CA ILE A 450 38.90 -6.73 -30.86
C ILE A 450 39.60 -6.62 -29.50
N PRO A 451 40.89 -6.23 -29.45
CA PRO A 451 41.64 -6.18 -28.20
C PRO A 451 41.26 -5.00 -27.30
N SER A 452 40.88 -3.85 -27.87
CA SER A 452 40.53 -2.64 -27.10
C SER A 452 39.42 -1.85 -27.80
N PRO A 453 38.19 -1.81 -27.25
CA PRO A 453 37.10 -1.00 -27.79
C PRO A 453 37.28 0.50 -27.54
N THR A 454 36.98 1.31 -28.56
CA THR A 454 36.94 2.77 -28.48
C THR A 454 35.59 3.27 -27.93
N ASP A 455 35.52 4.55 -27.57
CA ASP A 455 34.28 5.22 -27.17
C ASP A 455 33.19 5.13 -28.26
N ALA A 456 33.56 5.21 -29.54
CA ALA A 456 32.61 4.98 -30.65
C ALA A 456 31.97 3.57 -30.60
N HIS A 457 32.75 2.52 -30.26
CA HIS A 457 32.19 1.18 -30.10
C HIS A 457 31.24 1.08 -28.88
N LEU A 458 31.54 1.82 -27.80
CA LEU A 458 30.68 1.91 -26.61
C LEU A 458 29.34 2.58 -26.94
N GLU A 459 29.37 3.67 -27.70
CA GLU A 459 28.20 4.41 -28.19
C GLU A 459 27.30 3.53 -29.07
N GLU A 460 27.86 2.92 -30.12
CA GLU A 460 27.11 2.05 -31.03
C GLU A 460 26.52 0.85 -30.29
N PHE A 461 27.29 0.26 -29.37
CA PHE A 461 26.84 -0.87 -28.60
C PHE A 461 25.65 -0.52 -27.70
N LEU A 462 25.78 0.48 -26.82
CA LEU A 462 24.74 0.83 -25.85
C LEU A 462 23.53 1.52 -26.48
N SER A 463 23.69 2.20 -27.62
CA SER A 463 22.58 2.76 -28.41
C SER A 463 21.78 1.69 -29.16
N GLY A 464 22.31 0.47 -29.27
CA GLY A 464 21.60 -0.66 -29.86
C GLY A 464 21.55 -0.67 -31.37
N VAL A 465 22.58 -0.12 -32.02
CA VAL A 465 22.75 -0.14 -33.48
C VAL A 465 22.82 -1.59 -33.97
N THR A 466 21.99 -1.95 -34.95
CA THR A 466 21.87 -3.31 -35.50
C THR A 466 22.61 -3.53 -36.81
N GLU A 467 23.13 -2.46 -37.40
CA GLU A 467 23.94 -2.50 -38.61
C GLU A 467 25.43 -2.71 -38.26
N GLY A 468 26.21 -3.25 -39.20
CA GLY A 468 27.64 -3.48 -39.00
C GLY A 468 27.95 -4.61 -38.01
N PRO A 469 29.03 -4.49 -37.21
CA PRO A 469 29.64 -5.62 -36.51
C PRO A 469 28.84 -6.14 -35.29
N PHE A 470 27.67 -5.54 -35.01
CA PHE A 470 26.77 -5.95 -33.93
C PHE A 470 25.46 -6.60 -34.41
N SER A 471 25.39 -7.09 -35.66
CA SER A 471 24.15 -7.59 -36.30
C SER A 471 23.56 -8.88 -35.72
N THR A 472 24.29 -9.63 -34.88
CA THR A 472 23.81 -10.89 -34.30
C THR A 472 22.76 -10.69 -33.20
N SER A 473 21.59 -11.30 -33.42
CA SER A 473 20.33 -11.12 -32.67
C SER A 473 20.19 -11.93 -31.39
N ASP A 474 21.09 -12.87 -31.11
CA ASP A 474 20.89 -13.81 -30.00
C ASP A 474 21.79 -13.47 -28.80
N ASN A 475 21.18 -12.91 -27.77
CA ASN A 475 21.46 -13.21 -26.35
C ASN A 475 20.55 -12.34 -25.48
N ALA A 476 19.32 -12.82 -25.25
CA ALA A 476 18.35 -12.10 -24.44
C ALA A 476 18.71 -12.01 -22.94
N TYR A 477 19.84 -12.59 -22.48
CA TYR A 477 20.14 -12.71 -21.04
C TYR A 477 21.60 -12.51 -20.62
N SER A 478 22.47 -11.96 -21.46
CA SER A 478 23.88 -11.74 -21.09
C SER A 478 24.08 -10.39 -20.38
N ASN A 479 24.44 -10.37 -19.10
CA ASN A 479 24.94 -9.21 -18.34
C ASN A 479 24.14 -7.87 -18.39
N VAL A 480 24.59 -6.87 -17.62
CA VAL A 480 23.89 -5.58 -17.46
C VAL A 480 23.92 -4.74 -18.76
N TRP A 481 24.97 -4.88 -19.56
CA TRP A 481 25.23 -4.06 -20.74
C TRP A 481 24.38 -4.47 -21.93
N THR A 482 24.23 -5.77 -22.21
CA THR A 482 23.33 -6.22 -23.28
C THR A 482 21.88 -5.92 -22.93
N CYS A 483 21.50 -6.00 -21.65
CA CYS A 483 20.18 -5.58 -21.19
C CYS A 483 19.95 -4.07 -21.44
N ALA A 484 20.93 -3.22 -21.13
CA ALA A 484 20.86 -1.79 -21.39
C ALA A 484 20.81 -1.49 -22.89
N ARG A 485 21.66 -2.12 -23.71
CA ARG A 485 21.62 -2.05 -25.18
C ARG A 485 20.23 -2.35 -25.75
N LEU A 486 19.62 -3.46 -25.33
CA LEU A 486 18.29 -3.86 -25.82
C LEU A 486 17.20 -2.89 -25.36
N ALA A 487 17.30 -2.36 -24.15
CA ALA A 487 16.38 -1.35 -23.62
C ALA A 487 16.53 -0.01 -24.36
N SER A 488 17.76 0.45 -24.59
CA SER A 488 18.07 1.65 -25.38
C SER A 488 17.48 1.56 -26.77
N ARG A 489 17.69 0.42 -27.45
CA ARG A 489 17.11 0.16 -28.78
C ARG A 489 15.59 0.28 -28.79
N ARG A 490 14.93 -0.36 -27.83
CA ARG A 490 13.45 -0.34 -27.74
C ARG A 490 12.90 1.05 -27.46
N LEU A 491 13.58 1.84 -26.63
CA LEU A 491 13.16 3.19 -26.27
C LEU A 491 13.66 4.28 -27.24
N GLY A 492 14.59 3.97 -28.14
CA GLY A 492 15.24 4.97 -29.01
C GLY A 492 16.16 5.91 -28.24
N VAL A 493 16.86 5.38 -27.23
CA VAL A 493 17.81 6.14 -26.40
C VAL A 493 19.22 5.97 -26.96
N VAL A 494 19.91 7.08 -27.17
CA VAL A 494 21.28 7.13 -27.71
C VAL A 494 22.27 7.39 -26.58
N TRP A 495 23.42 6.75 -26.64
CA TRP A 495 24.54 6.93 -25.73
C TRP A 495 25.68 7.62 -26.48
N GLU A 496 26.28 8.62 -25.82
CA GLU A 496 27.46 9.36 -26.28
C GLU A 496 28.54 9.24 -25.18
N PHE A 497 29.81 9.18 -25.54
CA PHE A 497 30.94 9.13 -24.62
C PHE A 497 31.92 10.26 -24.92
N ASP A 498 32.48 10.85 -23.88
CA ASP A 498 33.49 11.89 -23.97
C ASP A 498 34.59 11.54 -22.97
N ASP A 499 35.71 11.01 -23.47
CA ASP A 499 36.82 10.48 -22.67
C ASP A 499 36.37 9.49 -21.59
N GLY A 500 35.58 8.48 -22.02
CA GLY A 500 35.01 7.46 -21.14
C GLY A 500 33.82 7.90 -20.27
N VAL A 501 33.43 9.18 -20.30
CA VAL A 501 32.28 9.68 -19.53
C VAL A 501 30.99 9.59 -20.35
N PRO A 502 29.97 8.82 -19.93
CA PRO A 502 28.76 8.65 -20.71
C PRO A 502 27.80 9.85 -20.59
N ARG A 503 27.03 10.05 -21.65
CA ARG A 503 25.87 10.93 -21.75
C ARG A 503 24.75 10.16 -22.43
N VAL A 504 23.53 10.34 -21.96
CA VAL A 504 22.36 9.67 -22.53
C VAL A 504 21.45 10.72 -23.17
N LYS A 505 21.10 10.49 -24.43
CA LYS A 505 20.26 11.37 -25.24
C LYS A 505 18.93 10.70 -25.60
N TYR A 506 17.85 11.45 -25.46
CA TYR A 506 16.52 11.06 -25.92
C TYR A 506 15.80 12.28 -26.50
N ASN A 507 15.62 12.30 -27.83
CA ASN A 507 15.24 13.49 -28.60
C ASN A 507 16.19 14.66 -28.25
N GLU A 508 15.65 15.80 -27.79
CA GLU A 508 16.40 16.99 -27.39
C GLU A 508 16.98 16.93 -25.97
N ILE A 509 16.64 15.91 -25.18
CA ILE A 509 17.11 15.79 -23.79
C ILE A 509 18.47 15.12 -23.78
N VAL A 510 19.46 15.77 -23.17
CA VAL A 510 20.77 15.20 -22.87
C VAL A 510 20.95 15.13 -21.35
N VAL A 511 21.18 13.93 -20.83
CA VAL A 511 21.49 13.68 -19.42
C VAL A 511 22.97 13.35 -19.30
N ARG A 512 23.72 14.28 -18.70
CA ARG A 512 25.16 14.13 -18.38
C ARG A 512 25.33 13.43 -17.02
N ALA A 513 26.56 13.00 -16.71
CA ALA A 513 26.90 12.38 -15.43
C ALA A 513 26.47 13.21 -14.20
N SER A 514 26.61 14.54 -14.25
CA SER A 514 26.12 15.45 -13.19
C SER A 514 24.60 15.37 -12.96
N GLY A 515 23.85 14.95 -13.98
CA GLY A 515 22.41 14.74 -13.96
C GLY A 515 21.98 13.30 -13.67
N ARG A 516 22.86 12.39 -13.24
CA ARG A 516 22.58 10.94 -13.11
C ARG A 516 21.33 10.55 -12.32
N ARG A 517 20.87 11.38 -11.39
CA ARG A 517 19.62 11.13 -10.64
C ARG A 517 18.35 11.40 -11.46
N LYS A 518 18.47 12.04 -12.62
CA LYS A 518 17.36 12.50 -13.45
C LYS A 518 17.10 11.63 -14.69
N VAL A 519 17.89 10.60 -14.98
CA VAL A 519 17.76 9.79 -16.22
C VAL A 519 16.32 9.29 -16.42
N ILE A 520 15.80 8.51 -15.46
CA ILE A 520 14.43 8.00 -15.53
C ILE A 520 13.42 9.14 -15.62
N PHE A 521 13.55 10.16 -14.76
CA PHE A 521 12.60 11.27 -14.70
C PHE A 521 12.51 12.00 -16.04
N SER A 522 13.65 12.40 -16.61
CA SER A 522 13.72 13.18 -17.85
C SER A 522 13.19 12.41 -19.06
N ILE A 523 13.58 11.14 -19.21
CA ILE A 523 13.13 10.31 -20.34
C ILE A 523 11.64 9.97 -20.19
N ARG A 524 11.19 9.57 -19.00
CA ARG A 524 9.77 9.28 -18.70
C ARG A 524 8.89 10.50 -18.93
N ASP A 525 9.32 11.67 -18.48
CA ASP A 525 8.59 12.92 -18.69
C ASP A 525 8.42 13.22 -20.18
N ARG A 526 9.47 13.01 -20.99
CA ARG A 526 9.39 13.19 -22.45
C ARG A 526 8.47 12.17 -23.11
N LEU A 527 8.54 10.89 -22.75
CA LEU A 527 7.66 9.84 -23.27
C LEU A 527 6.18 10.17 -23.00
N ARG A 528 5.87 10.62 -21.78
CA ARG A 528 4.52 11.09 -21.41
C ARG A 528 4.09 12.31 -22.22
N ASN A 529 4.98 13.27 -22.44
CA ASN A 529 4.71 14.44 -23.27
C ASN A 529 4.43 14.08 -24.74
N ASN A 530 5.21 13.16 -25.32
CA ASN A 530 5.02 12.68 -26.69
C ASN A 530 3.62 12.05 -26.86
N ARG A 531 3.18 11.25 -25.88
CA ARG A 531 1.82 10.68 -25.84
C ARG A 531 0.75 11.75 -25.73
N SER A 532 0.94 12.76 -24.88
CA SER A 532 0.00 13.88 -24.80
C SER A 532 -0.12 14.64 -26.12
N THR A 533 1.00 14.88 -26.83
CA THR A 533 0.98 15.48 -28.17
C THR A 533 0.24 14.59 -29.17
N ALA A 534 0.51 13.29 -29.17
CA ALA A 534 -0.20 12.33 -30.03
C ALA A 534 -1.71 12.32 -29.76
N LEU A 535 -2.12 12.42 -28.49
CA LEU A 535 -3.54 12.55 -28.11
C LEU A 535 -4.15 13.85 -28.66
N ILE A 536 -3.50 14.99 -28.46
CA ILE A 536 -3.98 16.32 -28.92
C ILE A 536 -4.17 16.34 -30.45
N ASN A 537 -3.30 15.65 -31.18
CA ASN A 537 -3.36 15.57 -32.64
C ASN A 537 -4.47 14.65 -33.15
N LYS A 538 -5.11 13.82 -32.30
CA LYS A 538 -6.22 12.96 -32.74
C LYS A 538 -7.42 13.82 -33.20
N PRO A 539 -8.02 13.56 -34.38
CA PRO A 539 -9.08 14.41 -34.95
C PRO A 539 -10.33 14.56 -34.08
N SER A 540 -10.73 13.50 -33.36
CA SER A 540 -11.95 13.51 -32.53
C SER A 540 -11.64 13.62 -31.03
N GLN A 541 -10.90 12.65 -30.47
CA GLN A 541 -10.64 12.59 -29.02
C GLN A 541 -9.60 13.62 -28.52
N GLY A 542 -8.88 14.30 -29.43
CA GLY A 542 -7.83 15.27 -29.09
C GLY A 542 -8.29 16.71 -28.95
N LYS A 543 -9.48 17.05 -29.46
CA LYS A 543 -9.97 18.44 -29.58
C LYS A 543 -10.02 19.19 -28.27
N ALA A 544 -10.62 18.59 -27.24
CA ALA A 544 -10.70 19.21 -25.91
C ALA A 544 -9.36 19.18 -25.19
N MET A 545 -8.54 18.15 -25.46
CA MET A 545 -7.25 17.95 -24.80
C MET A 545 -6.24 19.05 -25.13
N GLU A 546 -6.35 19.66 -26.31
CA GLU A 546 -5.52 20.81 -26.70
C GLU A 546 -5.73 22.01 -25.76
N CYS A 547 -6.98 22.34 -25.43
CA CYS A 547 -7.33 23.41 -24.50
C CYS A 547 -6.96 23.02 -23.06
N VAL A 548 -7.26 21.78 -22.65
CA VAL A 548 -6.95 21.27 -21.31
C VAL A 548 -5.45 21.34 -21.04
N ALA A 549 -4.62 21.06 -22.05
CA ALA A 549 -3.17 21.03 -21.92
C ALA A 549 -2.50 22.40 -21.72
N GLN A 550 -3.22 23.50 -21.96
CA GLN A 550 -2.67 24.84 -21.77
C GLN A 550 -2.44 25.20 -20.29
N SER A 551 -3.21 24.58 -19.38
CA SER A 551 -3.14 24.88 -17.96
C SER A 551 -3.19 23.61 -17.10
N PRO A 552 -2.20 23.39 -16.21
CA PRO A 552 -2.26 22.28 -15.24
C PRO A 552 -3.49 22.33 -14.32
N ALA A 553 -4.08 23.52 -14.11
CA ALA A 553 -5.27 23.67 -13.28
C ALA A 553 -6.50 22.96 -13.88
N SER A 554 -6.55 22.83 -15.22
CA SER A 554 -7.60 22.10 -15.95
C SER A 554 -7.69 20.62 -15.53
N SER A 555 -6.67 20.09 -14.87
CA SER A 555 -6.52 18.66 -14.59
C SER A 555 -6.11 18.36 -13.15
N HIS A 556 -6.32 19.33 -12.25
CA HIS A 556 -5.86 19.25 -10.86
C HIS A 556 -6.43 18.03 -10.11
N PHE A 557 -7.66 17.62 -10.42
CA PHE A 557 -8.36 16.52 -9.77
C PHE A 557 -7.95 15.12 -10.25
N ILE A 558 -7.15 15.00 -11.31
CA ILE A 558 -6.86 13.68 -11.92
C ILE A 558 -6.15 12.75 -10.94
N ALA A 559 -5.25 13.27 -10.09
CA ALA A 559 -4.45 12.46 -9.19
C ALA A 559 -5.08 12.24 -7.81
N ASP A 560 -5.82 13.22 -7.29
CA ASP A 560 -6.28 13.23 -5.89
C ASP A 560 -7.76 13.59 -5.71
N GLY A 561 -8.49 13.91 -6.79
CA GLY A 561 -9.90 14.29 -6.74
C GLY A 561 -10.19 15.63 -6.06
N THR A 562 -9.17 16.45 -5.77
CA THR A 562 -9.36 17.71 -5.02
C THR A 562 -10.43 18.59 -5.68
N TYR A 563 -11.40 19.06 -4.91
CA TYR A 563 -12.50 19.94 -5.35
C TYR A 563 -13.44 19.37 -6.42
N THR A 564 -13.39 18.07 -6.72
CA THR A 564 -14.23 17.45 -7.76
C THR A 564 -14.97 16.25 -7.17
N ARG A 565 -16.30 16.20 -7.33
CA ARG A 565 -17.09 15.06 -6.85
C ARG A 565 -16.74 13.82 -7.68
N PHE A 566 -16.86 12.63 -7.09
CA PHE A 566 -16.56 11.39 -7.82
C PHE A 566 -17.39 11.23 -9.11
N ALA A 567 -18.66 11.65 -9.10
CA ALA A 567 -19.51 11.63 -10.29
C ALA A 567 -19.01 12.55 -11.42
N ASP A 568 -18.50 13.74 -11.05
CA ASP A 568 -17.93 14.72 -11.99
C ASP A 568 -16.59 14.23 -12.55
N TRP A 569 -15.76 13.64 -11.68
CA TRP A 569 -14.51 12.98 -12.03
C TRP A 569 -14.74 11.83 -13.01
N ARG A 570 -15.73 10.96 -12.75
CA ARG A 570 -16.07 9.84 -13.65
C ARG A 570 -16.63 10.33 -14.99
N PHE A 571 -17.42 11.40 -14.98
CA PHE A 571 -17.99 12.01 -16.18
C PHE A 571 -16.93 12.61 -17.11
N VAL A 572 -16.00 13.38 -16.56
CA VAL A 572 -15.11 14.23 -17.37
C VAL A 572 -14.15 13.43 -18.25
N HIS A 573 -13.76 12.21 -17.85
CA HIS A 573 -12.90 11.34 -18.65
C HIS A 573 -13.52 10.98 -20.01
N ARG A 574 -14.78 10.50 -20.02
CA ARG A 574 -15.51 10.24 -21.27
C ARG A 574 -15.78 11.51 -22.05
N ALA A 575 -16.15 12.58 -21.35
CA ALA A 575 -16.54 13.84 -21.97
C ALA A 575 -15.38 14.46 -22.76
N ARG A 576 -14.17 14.53 -22.17
CA ARG A 576 -12.97 15.09 -22.82
C ARG A 576 -12.50 14.32 -24.04
N LEU A 577 -12.75 13.01 -24.08
CA LEU A 577 -12.46 12.18 -25.25
C LEU A 577 -13.62 12.14 -26.26
N ASN A 578 -14.71 12.88 -26.03
CA ASN A 578 -15.90 12.87 -26.89
C ASN A 578 -16.51 11.45 -27.04
N LEU A 579 -16.53 10.69 -25.94
CA LEU A 579 -17.00 9.28 -25.88
C LEU A 579 -18.30 9.11 -25.08
N LEU A 580 -19.03 10.20 -24.83
CA LEU A 580 -20.34 10.12 -24.21
C LEU A 580 -21.37 9.54 -25.20
N PRO A 581 -22.31 8.67 -24.75
CA PRO A 581 -23.30 8.04 -25.60
C PRO A 581 -24.40 9.02 -26.05
N LEU A 582 -24.11 9.76 -27.11
CA LEU A 582 -25.03 10.70 -27.76
C LEU A 582 -25.46 10.17 -29.12
N ASN A 583 -26.63 10.59 -29.62
CA ASN A 583 -27.17 10.07 -30.88
C ASN A 583 -26.23 10.37 -32.06
N GLY A 584 -25.60 11.55 -32.06
CA GLY A 584 -24.67 11.96 -33.12
C GLY A 584 -23.31 11.25 -33.07
N SER A 585 -22.94 10.64 -31.94
CA SER A 585 -21.66 9.93 -31.77
C SER A 585 -21.76 8.41 -31.96
N GLN A 586 -22.97 7.86 -32.11
CA GLN A 586 -23.23 6.43 -32.29
C GLN A 586 -23.37 6.09 -33.78
N PRO A 587 -22.45 5.32 -34.38
CA PRO A 587 -22.51 4.98 -35.81
C PRO A 587 -23.74 4.17 -36.20
N TRP A 588 -24.19 3.26 -35.32
CA TRP A 588 -25.29 2.32 -35.55
C TRP A 588 -26.68 2.90 -35.32
N LYS A 589 -26.79 4.19 -34.97
CA LYS A 589 -28.08 4.80 -34.67
C LYS A 589 -28.63 5.51 -35.91
N ASP A 590 -29.82 5.10 -36.34
CA ASP A 590 -30.49 5.68 -37.53
C ASP A 590 -30.88 7.14 -37.28
N ASN A 591 -31.54 7.42 -36.16
CA ASN A 591 -31.91 8.78 -35.78
C ASN A 591 -30.80 9.45 -34.96
N LYS A 592 -30.05 10.34 -35.62
CA LYS A 592 -28.96 11.12 -35.02
C LYS A 592 -29.41 12.48 -34.47
N ARG A 593 -30.68 12.86 -34.65
CA ARG A 593 -31.22 14.14 -34.17
C ARG A 593 -31.19 14.22 -32.65
N CYS A 594 -31.20 15.44 -32.14
CA CYS A 594 -31.25 15.71 -30.71
C CYS A 594 -32.49 15.07 -30.07
N ARG A 595 -32.31 14.37 -28.94
CA ARG A 595 -33.43 13.71 -28.24
C ARG A 595 -34.33 14.65 -27.43
N ARG A 596 -33.92 15.93 -27.29
CA ARG A 596 -34.60 16.91 -26.41
C ARG A 596 -35.05 18.18 -27.11
N CYS A 597 -34.42 18.57 -28.21
CA CYS A 597 -34.87 19.70 -29.01
C CYS A 597 -35.07 19.29 -30.48
N ASN A 598 -35.95 20.00 -31.17
CA ASN A 598 -36.26 19.74 -32.57
C ASN A 598 -35.37 20.56 -33.53
N GLU A 599 -34.34 21.22 -33.02
CA GLU A 599 -33.54 22.22 -33.75
C GLU A 599 -32.18 21.73 -34.20
N ALA A 600 -31.74 20.54 -33.76
CA ALA A 600 -30.43 20.02 -34.11
C ALA A 600 -30.54 18.62 -34.73
N ASP A 601 -30.05 18.52 -35.97
CA ASP A 601 -30.05 17.27 -36.72
C ASP A 601 -28.98 16.28 -36.26
N LEU A 602 -28.01 16.74 -35.46
CA LEU A 602 -27.00 15.91 -34.81
C LEU A 602 -26.92 16.23 -33.31
N GLU A 603 -27.19 15.22 -32.48
CA GLU A 603 -26.96 15.29 -31.04
C GLU A 603 -25.46 15.16 -30.74
N THR A 604 -24.74 16.26 -30.85
CA THR A 604 -23.30 16.32 -30.55
C THR A 604 -23.05 16.83 -29.13
N LEU A 605 -21.88 16.54 -28.58
CA LEU A 605 -21.51 17.03 -27.24
C LEU A 605 -21.50 18.58 -27.14
N PRO A 606 -20.94 19.33 -28.12
CA PRO A 606 -21.07 20.79 -28.15
C PRO A 606 -22.53 21.25 -28.15
N HIS A 607 -23.40 20.57 -28.90
CA HIS A 607 -24.82 20.90 -28.89
C HIS A 607 -25.43 20.73 -27.49
N VAL A 608 -25.24 19.57 -26.87
CA VAL A 608 -25.82 19.27 -25.55
C VAL A 608 -25.33 20.24 -24.47
N LEU A 609 -24.02 20.54 -24.44
CA LEU A 609 -23.43 21.34 -23.37
C LEU A 609 -23.56 22.86 -23.57
N ASN A 610 -23.85 23.34 -24.78
CA ASN A 610 -23.79 24.78 -25.08
C ASN A 610 -24.95 25.33 -25.93
N HIS A 611 -25.72 24.49 -26.66
CA HIS A 611 -26.67 24.99 -27.68
C HIS A 611 -28.07 24.34 -27.70
N CYS A 612 -28.30 23.21 -27.03
CA CYS A 612 -29.62 22.57 -26.90
C CYS A 612 -30.66 23.40 -26.12
N LYS A 613 -31.52 24.17 -26.79
CA LYS A 613 -32.44 25.13 -26.14
C LYS A 613 -33.27 24.57 -24.98
N GLY A 614 -33.56 23.26 -25.00
CA GLY A 614 -34.22 22.56 -23.89
C GLY A 614 -33.43 22.55 -22.57
N ARG A 615 -32.18 23.03 -22.55
CA ARG A 615 -31.28 23.04 -21.38
C ARG A 615 -30.68 24.43 -21.09
N SER A 616 -31.25 25.49 -21.67
CA SER A 616 -30.75 26.86 -21.55
C SER A 616 -30.51 27.33 -20.10
N ARG A 617 -31.39 26.95 -19.17
CA ARG A 617 -31.27 27.27 -17.75
C ARG A 617 -30.00 26.71 -17.11
N GLY A 618 -29.59 25.49 -17.45
CA GLY A 618 -28.37 24.88 -16.92
C GLY A 618 -27.11 25.62 -17.37
N TRP A 619 -27.07 26.10 -18.62
CA TRP A 619 -25.93 26.89 -19.09
C TRP A 619 -25.86 28.27 -18.45
N GLN A 620 -27.02 28.90 -18.22
CA GLN A 620 -27.11 30.17 -17.49
C GLN A 620 -26.56 29.99 -16.08
N LEU A 621 -27.00 28.98 -15.34
CA LEU A 621 -26.50 28.72 -13.98
C LEU A 621 -25.00 28.39 -13.95
N ARG A 622 -24.51 27.62 -14.92
CA ARG A 622 -23.07 27.37 -15.09
C ARG A 622 -22.30 28.68 -15.27
N HIS A 623 -22.78 29.54 -16.16
CA HIS A 623 -22.20 30.84 -16.44
C HIS A 623 -22.20 31.75 -15.20
N ASP A 624 -23.37 31.90 -14.56
CA ASP A 624 -23.57 32.75 -13.40
C ASP A 624 -22.71 32.31 -12.20
N THR A 625 -22.46 31.00 -12.05
CA THR A 625 -21.54 30.47 -11.03
C THR A 625 -20.13 31.05 -11.19
N ILE A 626 -19.63 31.10 -12.43
CA ILE A 626 -18.28 31.61 -12.71
C ILE A 626 -18.26 33.14 -12.59
N VAL A 627 -19.29 33.84 -13.07
CA VAL A 627 -19.44 35.30 -12.89
C VAL A 627 -19.43 35.66 -11.41
N ALA A 628 -20.22 34.97 -10.58
CA ALA A 628 -20.27 35.19 -9.14
C ALA A 628 -18.90 34.99 -8.47
N ARG A 629 -18.14 33.98 -8.92
CA ARG A 629 -16.79 33.71 -8.41
C ARG A 629 -15.82 34.83 -8.80
N VAL A 630 -15.84 35.27 -10.06
CA VAL A 630 -15.03 36.41 -10.57
C VAL A 630 -15.39 37.69 -9.80
N LYS A 631 -16.67 38.00 -9.66
CA LYS A 631 -17.18 39.15 -8.88
C LYS A 631 -16.64 39.14 -7.47
N LYS A 632 -16.82 38.04 -6.73
CA LYS A 632 -16.35 37.93 -5.34
C LYS A 632 -14.85 38.17 -5.22
N ALA A 633 -14.07 37.66 -6.17
CA ALA A 633 -12.63 37.86 -6.15
C ALA A 633 -12.22 39.31 -6.46
N LEU A 634 -12.85 39.95 -7.45
CA LEU A 634 -12.54 41.33 -7.84
C LEU A 634 -13.06 42.37 -6.83
N ALA A 635 -14.19 42.12 -6.16
CA ALA A 635 -14.79 43.04 -5.20
C ALA A 635 -13.87 43.42 -4.03
N THR A 636 -12.83 42.63 -3.76
CA THR A 636 -11.83 42.90 -2.73
C THR A 636 -10.83 44.02 -3.09
N ARG A 637 -10.67 44.32 -4.38
CA ARG A 637 -9.64 45.26 -4.89
C ARG A 637 -10.17 46.22 -5.95
N CYS A 638 -11.39 46.02 -6.44
CA CYS A 638 -12.03 46.82 -7.47
C CYS A 638 -13.42 47.29 -7.01
N THR A 639 -13.83 48.48 -7.45
CA THR A 639 -15.21 48.97 -7.32
C THR A 639 -16.06 48.41 -8.45
N ILE A 640 -17.21 47.82 -8.14
CA ILE A 640 -18.17 47.33 -9.15
C ILE A 640 -19.00 48.52 -9.63
N ILE A 641 -18.87 48.88 -10.91
CA ILE A 641 -19.66 49.94 -11.56
C ILE A 641 -21.04 49.43 -11.95
N SER A 642 -21.09 48.25 -12.57
CA SER A 642 -22.35 47.61 -12.96
C SER A 642 -22.20 46.09 -13.01
N GLU A 643 -23.33 45.40 -12.80
CA GLU A 643 -23.44 43.94 -12.84
C GLU A 643 -24.66 43.57 -13.67
N ASN A 644 -24.43 42.81 -14.74
CA ASN A 644 -25.47 42.29 -15.62
C ASN A 644 -26.52 43.35 -16.00
N GLN A 645 -26.07 44.58 -16.24
CA GLN A 645 -26.90 45.74 -16.54
C GLN A 645 -26.69 46.18 -17.99
N ARG A 646 -27.75 46.66 -18.65
CA ARG A 646 -27.64 47.22 -19.99
C ARG A 646 -26.98 48.60 -19.93
N VAL A 647 -25.96 48.82 -20.75
CA VAL A 647 -25.13 50.03 -20.77
C VAL A 647 -24.80 50.45 -22.20
N GLY A 648 -24.55 51.75 -22.37
CA GLY A 648 -24.11 52.34 -23.63
C GLY A 648 -25.21 52.46 -24.71
N PRO A 649 -24.87 53.08 -25.85
CA PRO A 649 -25.82 53.40 -26.91
C PRO A 649 -26.42 52.15 -27.57
N ASP A 650 -25.65 51.06 -27.64
CA ASP A 650 -26.08 49.80 -28.25
C ASP A 650 -26.85 48.88 -27.28
N ASN A 651 -27.17 49.37 -26.08
CA ASN A 651 -27.95 48.66 -25.06
C ASN A 651 -27.36 47.27 -24.71
N LEU A 652 -26.02 47.19 -24.69
CA LEU A 652 -25.25 45.97 -24.45
C LEU A 652 -25.23 45.61 -22.98
N ARG A 653 -25.11 44.31 -22.67
CA ARG A 653 -25.19 43.78 -21.30
C ARG A 653 -23.94 42.98 -20.94
N PRO A 654 -22.84 43.63 -20.50
CA PRO A 654 -21.68 42.94 -19.97
C PRO A 654 -22.00 42.31 -18.60
N ASP A 655 -21.25 41.28 -18.23
CA ASP A 655 -21.48 40.60 -16.95
C ASP A 655 -21.06 41.48 -15.77
N LEU A 656 -19.87 42.09 -15.86
CA LEU A 656 -19.33 42.98 -14.82
C LEU A 656 -18.57 44.13 -15.47
N VAL A 657 -18.78 45.35 -14.97
CA VAL A 657 -17.90 46.50 -15.23
C VAL A 657 -17.28 46.89 -13.91
N VAL A 658 -15.95 46.88 -13.83
CA VAL A 658 -15.23 47.15 -12.57
C VAL A 658 -14.17 48.22 -12.78
N GLN A 659 -13.91 49.01 -11.74
CA GLN A 659 -12.88 50.05 -11.73
C GLN A 659 -11.80 49.76 -10.70
N SER A 660 -10.54 50.00 -11.08
CA SER A 660 -9.39 49.98 -10.18
C SER A 660 -8.48 51.16 -10.52
N GLY A 661 -8.50 52.21 -9.69
CA GLY A 661 -7.83 53.47 -9.99
C GLY A 661 -8.33 54.09 -11.29
N ASN A 662 -7.40 54.45 -12.18
CA ASN A 662 -7.71 55.07 -13.48
C ASN A 662 -7.95 54.04 -14.61
N LYS A 663 -8.37 52.81 -14.27
CA LYS A 663 -8.67 51.77 -15.26
C LYS A 663 -10.04 51.17 -15.02
N ILE A 664 -10.81 51.03 -16.10
CA ILE A 664 -12.10 50.34 -16.13
C ILE A 664 -11.96 49.06 -16.94
N PHE A 665 -12.50 47.97 -16.43
CA PHE A 665 -12.49 46.67 -17.07
C PHE A 665 -13.92 46.21 -17.33
N VAL A 666 -14.24 45.98 -18.60
CA VAL A 666 -15.48 45.33 -19.03
C VAL A 666 -15.21 43.84 -19.03
N VAL A 667 -15.56 43.17 -17.93
CA VAL A 667 -15.29 41.75 -17.70
C VAL A 667 -16.50 40.94 -18.12
N ASP A 668 -16.29 39.96 -19.00
CA ASP A 668 -17.35 39.09 -19.50
C ASP A 668 -16.86 37.64 -19.49
N VAL A 669 -17.62 36.76 -18.84
CA VAL A 669 -17.31 35.35 -18.72
C VAL A 669 -17.82 34.63 -19.96
N THR A 670 -16.97 33.79 -20.54
CA THR A 670 -17.35 32.97 -21.68
C THR A 670 -17.02 31.52 -21.42
N ILE A 671 -18.02 30.66 -21.66
CA ILE A 671 -17.91 29.21 -21.48
C ILE A 671 -18.07 28.51 -22.84
N PRO A 672 -17.08 28.60 -23.74
CA PRO A 672 -17.12 27.90 -25.02
C PRO A 672 -16.94 26.40 -24.83
N PHE A 673 -17.41 25.61 -25.80
CA PHE A 673 -17.01 24.21 -25.88
C PHE A 673 -15.55 24.11 -26.35
N GLU A 674 -14.76 23.23 -25.75
CA GLU A 674 -13.35 23.01 -26.10
C GLU A 674 -13.18 22.29 -27.45
N ASN A 675 -13.34 23.03 -28.53
CA ASN A 675 -13.02 22.57 -29.89
C ASN A 675 -11.69 23.20 -30.34
N ARG A 676 -10.58 22.68 -29.78
CA ARG A 676 -9.21 23.21 -29.99
C ARG A 676 -9.04 24.66 -29.51
N MET A 677 -7.81 25.17 -29.55
CA MET A 677 -7.55 26.56 -29.14
C MET A 677 -8.23 27.60 -30.02
N GLU A 678 -8.49 27.28 -31.28
CA GLU A 678 -9.26 28.14 -32.18
C GLU A 678 -10.64 28.50 -31.62
N GLY A 679 -11.30 27.57 -30.92
CA GLY A 679 -12.57 27.81 -30.25
C GLY A 679 -12.48 28.88 -29.15
N PHE A 680 -11.39 28.89 -28.39
CA PHE A 680 -11.13 29.90 -27.35
C PHE A 680 -10.83 31.26 -27.99
N GLU A 681 -9.97 31.31 -29.00
CA GLU A 681 -9.64 32.55 -29.70
C GLU A 681 -10.85 33.18 -30.41
N LYS A 682 -11.71 32.34 -31.02
CA LYS A 682 -12.98 32.80 -31.58
C LYS A 682 -13.90 33.38 -30.50
N ALA A 683 -14.02 32.71 -29.35
CA ALA A 683 -14.86 33.20 -28.25
C ALA A 683 -14.36 34.54 -27.70
N LYS A 684 -13.04 34.72 -27.55
CA LYS A 684 -12.43 35.99 -27.10
C LYS A 684 -12.68 37.12 -28.10
N ARG A 685 -12.40 36.88 -29.40
CA ARG A 685 -12.63 37.89 -30.45
C ARG A 685 -14.09 38.34 -30.51
N LEU A 686 -15.04 37.41 -30.50
CA LEU A 686 -16.47 37.74 -30.52
C LEU A 686 -16.89 38.62 -29.33
N LYS A 687 -16.30 38.44 -28.15
CA LYS A 687 -16.58 39.29 -26.97
C LYS A 687 -15.90 40.65 -27.08
N HIS A 688 -14.67 40.71 -27.60
CA HIS A 688 -14.01 41.98 -27.90
C HIS A 688 -14.82 42.81 -28.90
N ASP A 689 -15.21 42.22 -30.03
CA ASP A 689 -15.98 42.92 -31.07
C ASP A 689 -17.35 43.36 -30.54
N LYS A 690 -18.03 42.50 -29.77
CA LYS A 690 -19.34 42.79 -29.18
C LYS A 690 -19.33 44.02 -28.26
N TYR A 691 -18.27 44.22 -27.46
CA TYR A 691 -18.22 45.29 -26.47
C TYR A 691 -17.28 46.45 -26.85
N ALA A 692 -16.72 46.45 -28.07
CA ALA A 692 -15.81 47.48 -28.55
C ALA A 692 -16.43 48.89 -28.45
N SER A 693 -17.73 49.03 -28.74
CA SER A 693 -18.46 50.30 -28.66
C SER A 693 -18.62 50.84 -27.23
N LEU A 694 -18.37 50.02 -26.20
CA LEU A 694 -18.38 50.48 -24.80
C LEU A 694 -17.06 51.15 -24.39
N LEU A 695 -15.97 50.95 -25.12
CA LEU A 695 -14.66 51.51 -24.74
C LEU A 695 -14.66 53.05 -24.71
N PRO A 696 -15.21 53.77 -25.70
CA PRO A 696 -15.29 55.24 -25.65
C PRO A 696 -16.16 55.75 -24.50
N LEU A 697 -17.24 55.04 -24.15
CA LEU A 697 -18.14 55.43 -23.03
C LEU A 697 -17.41 55.51 -21.69
N TYR A 698 -16.48 54.57 -21.46
CA TYR A 698 -15.72 54.48 -20.21
C TYR A 698 -14.34 55.13 -20.29
N SER A 699 -13.88 55.54 -21.47
CA SER A 699 -12.58 56.18 -21.67
C SER A 699 -12.72 57.70 -21.70
N SER A 700 -12.82 58.32 -20.52
CA SER A 700 -12.85 59.79 -20.37
C SER A 700 -12.05 60.24 -19.13
N ASN A 701 -11.64 61.51 -19.10
CA ASN A 701 -10.96 62.14 -17.95
C ASN A 701 -9.77 61.35 -17.38
N GLY A 702 -8.90 60.81 -18.26
CA GLY A 702 -7.69 60.09 -17.87
C GLY A 702 -7.92 58.62 -17.44
N VAL A 703 -9.14 58.10 -17.58
CA VAL A 703 -9.49 56.69 -17.32
C VAL A 703 -9.37 55.87 -18.60
N GLN A 704 -8.71 54.70 -18.53
CA GLN A 704 -8.57 53.77 -19.65
C GLN A 704 -9.51 52.57 -19.50
N ALA A 705 -10.36 52.32 -20.51
CA ALA A 705 -11.22 51.14 -20.53
C ALA A 705 -10.56 49.96 -21.27
N THR A 706 -10.82 48.72 -20.85
CA THR A 706 -10.35 47.50 -21.55
C THR A 706 -11.38 46.38 -21.41
N ILE A 707 -11.59 45.61 -22.47
CA ILE A 707 -12.45 44.42 -22.46
C ILE A 707 -11.63 43.21 -22.00
N VAL A 708 -12.18 42.43 -21.07
CA VAL A 708 -11.52 41.28 -20.46
C VAL A 708 -12.43 40.05 -20.54
N PRO A 709 -12.34 39.27 -21.62
CA PRO A 709 -13.03 37.98 -21.68
C PRO A 709 -12.36 36.98 -20.75
N ILE A 710 -13.11 36.42 -19.78
CA ILE A 710 -12.65 35.32 -18.93
C ILE A 710 -13.13 34.00 -19.51
N VAL A 711 -12.22 33.20 -20.05
CA VAL A 711 -12.55 31.97 -20.79
C VAL A 711 -12.36 30.74 -19.91
N VAL A 712 -13.43 29.99 -19.68
CA VAL A 712 -13.36 28.66 -19.04
C VAL A 712 -14.14 27.69 -19.90
N GLY A 713 -13.48 26.66 -20.43
CA GLY A 713 -14.14 25.68 -21.29
C GLY A 713 -15.22 24.88 -20.56
N ALA A 714 -16.24 24.43 -21.31
CA ALA A 714 -17.36 23.66 -20.77
C ALA A 714 -16.92 22.35 -20.06
N LEU A 715 -15.86 21.69 -20.52
CA LEU A 715 -15.25 20.50 -19.94
C LEU A 715 -14.09 20.81 -18.98
N GLY A 716 -14.00 22.07 -18.53
CA GLY A 716 -13.06 22.51 -17.49
C GLY A 716 -11.65 22.78 -17.99
N ALA A 717 -11.47 23.21 -19.25
CA ALA A 717 -10.19 23.79 -19.67
C ALA A 717 -10.07 25.26 -19.23
N TRP A 718 -8.98 25.59 -18.54
CA TRP A 718 -8.67 26.96 -18.13
C TRP A 718 -7.76 27.65 -19.16
N ASP A 719 -8.18 28.80 -19.69
CA ASP A 719 -7.30 29.63 -20.54
C ASP A 719 -6.25 30.35 -19.66
N PRO A 720 -4.94 30.11 -19.87
CA PRO A 720 -3.89 30.82 -19.15
C PRO A 720 -3.92 32.34 -19.35
N GLU A 721 -4.51 32.86 -20.43
CA GLU A 721 -4.59 34.31 -20.64
C GLU A 721 -5.45 35.02 -19.58
N ASN A 722 -6.39 34.31 -18.95
CA ASN A 722 -7.14 34.82 -17.79
C ASN A 722 -6.19 35.29 -16.67
N ASP A 723 -5.05 34.61 -16.49
CA ASP A 723 -4.10 34.92 -15.42
C ASP A 723 -3.43 36.28 -15.62
N ARG A 724 -3.29 36.77 -16.86
CA ARG A 724 -2.71 38.11 -17.14
C ARG A 724 -3.53 39.23 -16.50
N PHE A 725 -4.83 39.04 -16.37
CA PHE A 725 -5.72 39.97 -15.69
C PHE A 725 -5.85 39.63 -14.20
N LEU A 726 -6.19 38.39 -13.86
CA LEU A 726 -6.56 38.01 -12.50
C LEU A 726 -5.38 38.10 -11.50
N SER A 727 -4.14 37.89 -11.96
CA SER A 727 -2.94 38.01 -11.10
C SER A 727 -2.69 39.43 -10.59
N LYS A 728 -3.31 40.45 -11.20
CA LYS A 728 -3.23 41.85 -10.72
C LYS A 728 -4.06 42.08 -9.46
N PHE A 729 -5.05 41.23 -9.21
CA PHE A 729 -6.04 41.43 -8.14
C PHE A 729 -6.03 40.28 -7.10
N MET A 730 -5.23 39.24 -7.33
CA MET A 730 -5.23 38.03 -6.51
C MET A 730 -3.80 37.59 -6.17
N SER A 731 -3.58 37.12 -4.95
CA SER A 731 -2.32 36.45 -4.60
C SER A 731 -2.14 35.17 -5.40
N ARG A 732 -0.88 34.75 -5.63
CA ARG A 732 -0.56 33.53 -6.39
C ARG A 732 -1.25 32.28 -5.83
N GLY A 733 -1.33 32.17 -4.50
CA GLY A 733 -2.01 31.06 -3.82
C GLY A 733 -3.52 31.07 -4.03
N TYR A 734 -4.15 32.22 -3.87
CA TYR A 734 -5.59 32.38 -4.09
C TYR A 734 -5.95 32.12 -5.56
N LEU A 735 -5.19 32.69 -6.50
CA LEU A 735 -5.40 32.47 -7.93
C LEU A 735 -5.29 30.99 -8.30
N ASN A 736 -4.30 30.26 -7.78
CA ASN A 736 -4.21 28.81 -8.01
C ASN A 736 -5.44 28.05 -7.52
N LYS A 737 -5.98 28.39 -6.35
CA LYS A 737 -7.23 27.80 -5.84
C LYS A 737 -8.43 28.22 -6.68
N PHE A 738 -8.52 29.49 -7.06
CA PHE A 738 -9.58 30.06 -7.90
C PHE A 738 -9.73 29.31 -9.22
N ARG A 739 -8.63 29.11 -9.97
CA ARG A 739 -8.65 28.37 -11.25
C ARG A 739 -9.22 26.96 -11.07
N LYS A 740 -8.78 26.25 -10.03
CA LYS A 740 -9.23 24.88 -9.75
C LYS A 740 -10.73 24.83 -9.47
N LEU A 741 -11.25 25.77 -8.67
CA LEU A 741 -12.67 25.85 -8.38
C LEU A 741 -13.51 26.19 -9.62
N CYS A 742 -13.08 27.16 -10.46
CA CYS A 742 -13.76 27.45 -11.72
C CYS A 742 -13.82 26.22 -12.64
N VAL A 743 -12.71 25.48 -12.76
CA VAL A 743 -12.63 24.24 -13.54
C VAL A 743 -13.62 23.20 -13.01
N SER A 744 -13.65 22.96 -11.70
CA SER A 744 -14.54 21.99 -11.09
C SER A 744 -16.02 22.37 -11.21
N ASP A 745 -16.36 23.65 -11.04
CA ASP A 745 -17.73 24.14 -11.21
C ASP A 745 -18.22 23.94 -12.65
N CYS A 746 -17.39 24.27 -13.65
CA CYS A 746 -17.73 24.04 -15.05
C CYS A 746 -17.99 22.56 -15.34
N ILE A 747 -17.15 21.65 -14.83
CA ILE A 747 -17.32 20.21 -15.02
C ILE A 747 -18.61 19.72 -14.35
N ARG A 748 -18.86 20.12 -13.10
CA ARG A 748 -20.07 19.76 -12.33
C ARG A 748 -21.33 20.14 -13.10
N TRP A 749 -21.43 21.39 -13.52
CA TRP A 749 -22.58 21.86 -14.29
C TRP A 749 -22.70 21.14 -15.63
N SER A 750 -21.60 20.92 -16.35
CA SER A 750 -21.64 20.18 -17.61
C SER A 750 -22.11 18.74 -17.44
N ARG A 751 -21.74 18.08 -16.34
CA ARG A 751 -22.26 16.77 -15.95
C ARG A 751 -23.76 16.84 -15.72
N ASP A 752 -24.24 17.81 -14.94
CA ASP A 752 -25.66 17.95 -14.61
C ASP A 752 -26.52 18.26 -15.85
N ILE A 753 -26.06 19.16 -16.72
CA ILE A 753 -26.66 19.45 -18.02
C ILE A 753 -26.74 18.17 -18.87
N TYR A 754 -25.64 17.41 -18.95
CA TYR A 754 -25.59 16.16 -19.71
C TYR A 754 -26.56 15.12 -19.13
N VAL A 755 -26.58 14.91 -17.82
CA VAL A 755 -27.44 13.90 -17.18
C VAL A 755 -28.91 14.28 -17.33
N GLU A 756 -29.28 15.54 -17.15
CA GLU A 756 -30.64 16.03 -17.43
C GLU A 756 -31.00 15.88 -18.91
N HIS A 757 -30.06 16.09 -19.83
CA HIS A 757 -30.25 15.87 -21.25
C HIS A 757 -30.53 14.40 -21.57
N ILE A 758 -29.75 13.48 -21.02
CA ILE A 758 -29.92 12.04 -21.26
C ILE A 758 -31.20 11.53 -20.61
N THR A 759 -31.38 11.80 -19.31
CA THR A 759 -32.45 11.19 -18.50
C THR A 759 -33.78 11.92 -18.61
N GLY A 760 -33.75 13.24 -18.81
CA GLY A 760 -34.93 14.10 -18.72
C GLY A 760 -35.25 14.54 -17.30
N HIS A 761 -34.53 14.05 -16.30
CA HIS A 761 -34.70 14.42 -14.90
C HIS A 761 -33.82 15.62 -14.54
N ARG A 762 -34.45 16.69 -14.04
CA ARG A 762 -33.80 17.90 -13.56
C ARG A 762 -32.76 17.57 -12.48
N GLN A 763 -31.53 18.06 -12.65
CA GLN A 763 -30.41 17.75 -11.74
C GLN A 763 -30.16 18.85 -10.69
N PHE A 764 -30.86 19.99 -10.77
CA PHE A 764 -30.63 21.16 -9.92
C PHE A 764 -31.95 21.89 -9.64
N THR A 765 -32.10 22.44 -8.43
CA THR A 765 -33.26 23.22 -8.01
C THR A 765 -33.00 24.72 -8.21
N ASP A 766 -34.03 25.49 -8.56
CA ASP A 766 -33.91 26.90 -8.93
C ASP A 766 -33.64 27.87 -7.74
N GLY A 767 -33.30 27.34 -6.55
CA GLY A 767 -33.14 28.13 -5.32
C GLY A 767 -31.98 27.73 -4.40
N VAL A 768 -31.03 26.88 -4.82
CA VAL A 768 -29.86 26.58 -3.99
C VAL A 768 -28.81 27.67 -4.17
N ASP A 769 -28.41 28.26 -3.05
CA ASP A 769 -27.34 29.25 -2.96
C ASP A 769 -26.08 28.71 -3.65
N LEU A 770 -25.63 29.38 -4.71
CA LEU A 770 -24.55 28.93 -5.60
C LEU A 770 -23.18 28.81 -4.89
N ALA A 771 -23.12 29.14 -3.59
CA ALA A 771 -21.91 29.37 -2.82
C ALA A 771 -21.60 28.32 -1.73
N GLU A 772 -22.49 27.39 -1.39
CA GLU A 772 -22.43 26.81 -0.04
C GLU A 772 -21.39 25.70 0.23
N HIS A 773 -20.63 25.19 -0.74
CA HIS A 773 -19.76 24.02 -0.45
C HIS A 773 -18.26 24.14 -0.69
N LEU A 774 -17.72 25.24 -1.21
CA LEU A 774 -16.26 25.48 -1.24
C LEU A 774 -15.96 26.99 -1.25
N THR A 775 -16.35 27.70 -0.19
CA THR A 775 -15.86 29.05 0.07
C THR A 775 -14.39 28.98 0.51
N PRO A 776 -13.44 29.67 -0.15
CA PRO A 776 -12.14 29.88 0.45
C PRO A 776 -12.32 30.68 1.75
N PRO A 777 -11.53 30.40 2.81
CA PRO A 777 -11.43 31.32 3.92
C PRO A 777 -11.05 32.71 3.40
N GLU A 778 -11.53 33.75 4.09
CA GLU A 778 -11.19 35.13 3.77
C GLU A 778 -9.67 35.29 3.67
N PRO A 779 -9.18 36.12 2.74
CA PRO A 779 -7.75 36.43 2.70
C PRO A 779 -7.32 36.94 4.08
N PRO A 780 -6.12 36.58 4.58
CA PRO A 780 -5.63 37.15 5.82
C PRO A 780 -5.63 38.67 5.68
N SER A 781 -6.36 39.35 6.56
CA SER A 781 -6.15 40.75 6.84
C SER A 781 -4.70 40.90 7.29
N ASP A 782 -3.95 41.78 6.63
CA ASP A 782 -2.52 41.98 6.81
C ASP A 782 -2.06 41.84 8.27
N VAL A 783 -1.16 40.88 8.51
CA VAL A 783 -0.04 40.95 9.48
C VAL A 783 1.21 40.44 8.77
#